data_AF-A0A356NHL5-F1
#
_entry.id   AF-A0A356NHL5-F1
#
_cell.length_a   1.000
_cell.length_b   1.000
_cell.length_c   1.000
_cell.angle_alpha   90.00
_cell.angle_beta   90.00
_cell.angle_gamma   90.00
#
_symmetry.space_group_name_H-M   'P 1'
#
loop_
_entity.id
_entity.type
_entity.pdbx_description
1 polymer ?
#
loop_
_entity_poly.entity_id
_entity_poly.type
_entity_poly.pdbx_seq_one_letter_code
_entity_poly.pdbx_strand_id
1 'polypeptide(L)'
;MGSINGKNPKIINMNIKKRSFAGWAIFSPLFFIALTQGVFAQTWTEAIEESAPAYWWRFEETSVFNSIPNEGSAGNVFNALYGLDITDDDLQKQSASPLLGKAMEFTGPSAGGDSEKIIELTVPDDTSGIPELVNFRTSPEDKETTVEYWIKTSQTGSNGDQTWTNPAILGHESPGDGDLYWGFITGEGELGMSTSDMVEIRSEKDGNIDVSDGKWHHIVMVKDWNLEEANYSVMYIDGGSASGGATVVKSTAAGDASLQDADSVITMVGKTQNGGGNDVQYIGFLDELIIYDRALSAEEVAGHFATVEADSDGDGISDRFELANGLNQNVDDAGGDLDQDGASNLTEFNSGSDPQNQDTDGDGLLDGVETATGIWVSESNRGTSPTSMDTDGDGLSDSLETNTGDFAGADNPGTSPVAFDSDGDIFGDWSEISRETNPNDASSKPEVAKDWVTQINNDEPSYWYRFESDSTDAGLPNQGAVDGFDGTFSDKWQDADLGKESAFDGLGKAGEFTGPPPSDISLFSDWEFDFSGQASFVDFGDVLPELTNFRSAPEIKATSVEYWIKTSHAGSQGTQTWNSPAVISHESPGDGDMYWGWINGDGDFGFSTSDIAELSTGASSGYEVVDGEWHHVLMVKQWNGEEDPSTSALYIDGGKSAGGVSLFSDTAAGSPSQQDDDGGIRYLGLVEKGADGNPDVQFIGMLDELAIYDHALDETDALLHWMAAGGEVSGGGGGDGSAGIQSIDASSGDIVITYEGALMSSEAITGPFEPVEGASSPHTAAPNGSQRFFIAQ
;
A
#
# COMPACT_ATOMS: atom_id res chain seq x y z
N MET A 1 55.35 -17.67 38.98
CA MET A 1 56.42 -16.73 39.41
C MET A 1 56.06 -15.37 38.81
N GLY A 2 55.91 -14.24 39.50
CA GLY A 2 56.01 -13.89 40.92
C GLY A 2 54.88 -12.93 41.35
N SER A 3 54.79 -12.65 42.65
CA SER A 3 53.69 -11.96 43.35
C SER A 3 53.91 -10.46 43.48
N ILE A 4 52.83 -9.67 43.67
CA ILE A 4 52.69 -8.56 44.67
C ILE A 4 51.20 -8.40 45.07
N ASN A 5 50.98 -8.12 46.35
CA ASN A 5 49.74 -8.14 47.15
C ASN A 5 48.77 -6.95 46.99
N GLY A 6 47.46 -7.27 47.01
CA GLY A 6 46.38 -6.81 47.91
C GLY A 6 46.18 -5.33 48.32
N LYS A 7 44.91 -4.85 48.24
CA LYS A 7 44.08 -4.34 49.36
C LYS A 7 42.72 -3.79 48.87
N ASN A 8 41.64 -4.16 49.59
CA ASN A 8 40.24 -3.71 49.45
C ASN A 8 40.06 -2.17 49.37
N PRO A 9 39.03 -1.65 48.66
CA PRO A 9 38.52 -0.31 48.86
C PRO A 9 37.53 -0.25 50.05
N LYS A 10 37.65 0.82 50.85
CA LYS A 10 36.69 1.23 51.87
C LYS A 10 35.60 2.09 51.24
N ILE A 11 34.35 1.81 51.61
CA ILE A 11 33.17 2.67 51.38
C ILE A 11 33.39 4.02 52.09
N ILE A 12 33.20 5.13 51.36
CA ILE A 12 33.05 6.47 51.90
C ILE A 12 31.69 7.00 51.44
N ASN A 13 30.73 7.06 52.36
CA ASN A 13 29.49 7.81 52.20
C ASN A 13 29.78 9.30 52.37
N MET A 14 29.42 10.13 51.38
CA MET A 14 29.27 11.58 51.58
C MET A 14 27.88 12.06 51.15
N ASN A 15 27.13 12.46 52.18
CA ASN A 15 25.88 13.21 52.13
C ASN A 15 26.12 14.60 51.54
N ILE A 16 25.36 15.02 50.52
CA ILE A 16 25.34 16.42 50.06
C ILE A 16 23.98 17.04 50.39
N LYS A 17 24.02 18.11 51.19
CA LYS A 17 22.88 18.95 51.57
C LYS A 17 22.63 20.03 50.52
N LYS A 18 21.35 20.22 50.18
CA LYS A 18 20.77 21.38 49.46
C LYS A 18 21.26 22.72 50.02
N ARG A 19 21.69 23.63 49.13
CA ARG A 19 21.51 25.09 49.26
C ARG A 19 21.43 25.77 47.89
N SER A 20 20.49 26.70 47.80
CA SER A 20 20.14 27.59 46.70
C SER A 20 21.17 28.70 46.45
N PHE A 21 21.25 29.20 45.21
CA PHE A 21 21.23 30.63 44.85
C PHE A 21 21.11 30.83 43.32
N ALA A 22 20.38 31.88 42.93
CA ALA A 22 20.02 32.24 41.56
C ALA A 22 21.07 33.10 40.83
N GLY A 23 21.07 33.04 39.49
CA GLY A 23 21.26 34.22 38.63
C GLY A 23 22.39 34.20 37.58
N TRP A 24 21.95 34.33 36.32
CA TRP A 24 22.58 34.90 35.12
C TRP A 24 23.17 33.93 34.07
N ALA A 25 22.48 33.92 32.92
CA ALA A 25 22.80 33.27 31.65
C ALA A 25 23.91 34.00 30.89
N ILE A 26 24.64 33.24 30.05
CA ILE A 26 25.01 33.52 28.64
C ILE A 26 25.46 32.17 28.03
N PHE A 27 24.86 31.81 26.88
CA PHE A 27 25.06 30.58 26.09
C PHE A 27 26.43 30.50 25.38
N SER A 28 27.02 29.30 25.37
CA SER A 28 27.50 28.57 24.17
C SER A 28 28.11 27.22 24.60
N PRO A 29 27.64 26.07 24.10
CA PRO A 29 28.21 24.77 24.45
C PRO A 29 29.33 24.40 23.48
N LEU A 30 30.50 24.15 24.04
CA LEU A 30 31.54 23.32 23.45
C LEU A 30 31.86 22.31 24.53
N PHE A 31 31.10 21.23 24.59
CA PHE A 31 31.41 20.12 25.49
C PHE A 31 31.59 18.84 24.70
N PHE A 32 32.75 18.24 24.96
CA PHE A 32 33.36 17.09 24.34
C PHE A 32 32.50 15.82 24.50
N ILE A 33 32.35 15.09 23.40
CA ILE A 33 32.12 13.64 23.41
C ILE A 33 33.39 13.01 24.00
N ALA A 34 33.27 12.47 25.21
CA ALA A 34 34.26 11.55 25.75
C ALA A 34 33.78 10.13 25.45
N LEU A 35 34.30 9.57 24.35
CA LEU A 35 34.43 8.12 24.16
C LEU A 35 35.26 7.58 25.32
N THR A 36 34.61 7.04 26.34
CA THR A 36 35.22 6.13 27.31
C THR A 36 34.43 4.84 27.30
N GLN A 37 35.08 3.80 26.77
CA GLN A 37 34.69 2.39 26.89
C GLN A 37 34.22 2.07 28.31
N GLY A 38 33.05 1.43 28.39
CA GLY A 38 32.47 0.90 29.63
C GLY A 38 31.27 1.69 30.14
N VAL A 39 30.22 1.80 29.34
CA VAL A 39 28.85 1.92 29.84
C VAL A 39 28.24 0.56 29.56
N PHE A 40 27.68 -0.10 30.58
CA PHE A 40 26.88 -1.31 30.34
C PHE A 40 25.80 -0.91 29.32
N ALA A 41 25.60 -1.72 28.26
CA ALA A 41 24.46 -1.53 27.37
C ALA A 41 23.21 -1.50 28.25
N GLN A 42 22.51 -0.37 28.24
CA GLN A 42 21.26 -0.20 28.94
C GLN A 42 20.28 -1.19 28.30
N THR A 43 19.64 -2.05 29.08
CA THR A 43 18.61 -2.93 28.51
C THR A 43 17.40 -2.11 28.09
N TRP A 44 16.59 -2.62 27.16
CA TRP A 44 15.34 -1.95 26.79
C TRP A 44 14.48 -1.64 28.02
N THR A 45 14.30 -2.61 28.93
CA THR A 45 13.56 -2.39 30.18
C THR A 45 14.17 -1.28 31.04
N GLU A 46 15.50 -1.20 31.16
CA GLU A 46 16.16 -0.11 31.90
C GLU A 46 15.96 1.25 31.21
N ALA A 47 15.88 1.30 29.88
CA ALA A 47 15.58 2.51 29.12
C ALA A 47 14.12 2.96 29.35
N ILE A 48 13.16 2.03 29.26
CA ILE A 48 11.75 2.35 29.52
C ILE A 48 11.52 2.76 30.98
N GLU A 49 12.11 2.05 31.95
CA GLU A 49 12.02 2.43 33.36
C GLU A 49 12.61 3.82 33.65
N GLU A 50 13.70 4.20 32.97
CA GLU A 50 14.28 5.54 33.07
C GLU A 50 13.36 6.62 32.48
N SER A 51 12.67 6.30 31.39
CA SER A 51 11.67 7.16 30.75
C SER A 51 10.36 7.27 31.54
N ALA A 52 10.18 6.46 32.59
CA ALA A 52 9.12 6.57 33.59
C ALA A 52 7.69 6.64 32.98
N PRO A 53 7.21 5.57 32.32
CA PRO A 53 5.86 5.52 31.77
C PRO A 53 4.78 5.56 32.84
N ALA A 54 3.62 6.09 32.46
CA ALA A 54 2.41 6.05 33.29
C ALA A 54 1.82 4.63 33.29
N TYR A 55 1.77 4.01 32.11
CA TYR A 55 1.33 2.62 31.88
C TYR A 55 2.21 1.97 30.84
N TRP A 56 2.38 0.67 30.94
CA TRP A 56 3.04 -0.13 29.92
C TRP A 56 2.44 -1.53 29.88
N TRP A 57 2.58 -2.25 28.77
CA TRP A 57 2.10 -3.62 28.64
C TRP A 57 2.93 -4.45 27.70
N ARG A 58 3.52 -5.50 28.29
CA ARG A 58 4.25 -6.57 27.63
C ARG A 58 3.34 -7.78 27.39
N PHE A 59 3.29 -8.32 26.18
CA PHE A 59 2.40 -9.43 25.80
C PHE A 59 3.00 -10.82 26.16
N GLU A 60 3.41 -10.98 27.42
CA GLU A 60 4.16 -12.13 27.93
C GLU A 60 3.26 -13.27 28.46
N GLU A 61 1.95 -13.06 28.44
CA GLU A 61 0.97 -14.02 28.92
C GLU A 61 0.99 -15.29 28.05
N THR A 62 0.99 -16.46 28.69
CA THR A 62 0.89 -17.75 27.99
C THR A 62 -0.54 -18.29 27.97
N SER A 63 -1.49 -17.59 28.60
CA SER A 63 -2.89 -17.96 28.59
C SER A 63 -3.81 -16.80 28.92
N VAL A 64 -4.91 -16.70 28.18
CA VAL A 64 -5.92 -15.64 28.35
C VAL A 64 -6.63 -15.69 29.70
N PHE A 65 -6.60 -16.83 30.40
CA PHE A 65 -7.24 -17.02 31.71
C PHE A 65 -6.32 -16.77 32.92
N ASN A 66 -5.01 -16.76 32.69
CA ASN A 66 -4.01 -16.51 33.73
C ASN A 66 -3.19 -15.28 33.33
N SER A 67 -3.86 -14.13 33.15
CA SER A 67 -3.15 -12.88 32.94
C SER A 67 -2.17 -12.67 34.09
N ILE A 68 -0.88 -12.62 33.75
CA ILE A 68 0.17 -12.28 34.69
C ILE A 68 -0.07 -10.81 35.04
N PRO A 69 -0.08 -10.41 36.32
CA PRO A 69 -0.10 -8.99 36.65
C PRO A 69 1.07 -8.31 35.94
N ASN A 70 0.75 -7.42 35.01
CA ASN A 70 1.72 -6.70 34.21
C ASN A 70 2.57 -5.79 35.13
N GLU A 71 3.85 -6.13 35.28
CA GLU A 71 4.63 -5.83 36.50
C GLU A 71 5.19 -4.39 36.62
N GLY A 72 4.98 -3.48 35.66
CA GLY A 72 5.75 -2.21 35.65
C GLY A 72 5.00 -0.91 35.41
N SER A 73 3.72 -0.85 35.78
CA SER A 73 3.17 0.47 36.10
C SER A 73 3.90 1.08 37.29
N ALA A 74 4.13 2.40 37.26
CA ALA A 74 4.63 3.18 38.39
C ALA A 74 3.57 3.36 39.51
N GLY A 75 2.83 2.29 39.85
CA GLY A 75 1.94 2.22 41.01
C GLY A 75 0.44 2.11 40.73
N ASN A 76 -0.01 2.01 39.48
CA ASN A 76 -1.42 1.85 39.11
C ASN A 76 -1.63 0.60 38.26
N VAL A 77 -2.43 -0.36 38.73
CA VAL A 77 -2.68 -1.61 38.00
C VAL A 77 -3.35 -1.29 36.65
N PHE A 78 -2.60 -1.43 35.56
CA PHE A 78 -3.12 -1.46 34.20
C PHE A 78 -3.69 -2.86 33.96
N ASN A 79 -4.94 -3.06 34.38
CA ASN A 79 -5.66 -4.31 34.13
C ASN A 79 -6.36 -4.21 32.79
N ALA A 80 -6.49 -5.33 32.13
CA ALA A 80 -7.28 -5.43 30.91
C ALA A 80 -7.76 -6.86 30.73
N LEU A 81 -8.81 -7.01 29.93
CA LEU A 81 -9.48 -8.26 29.65
C LEU A 81 -9.34 -8.55 28.16
N TYR A 82 -8.85 -9.75 27.85
CA TYR A 82 -8.90 -10.26 26.49
C TYR A 82 -10.35 -10.50 26.09
N GLY A 83 -10.72 -10.05 24.90
CA GLY A 83 -11.98 -10.36 24.25
C GLY A 83 -12.18 -11.86 24.09
N LEU A 84 -13.44 -12.29 23.88
CA LEU A 84 -13.80 -13.71 23.85
C LEU A 84 -13.13 -14.49 22.72
N ASP A 85 -12.73 -13.81 21.65
CA ASP A 85 -12.11 -14.41 20.46
C ASP A 85 -10.57 -14.37 20.50
N ILE A 86 -9.96 -13.71 21.48
CA ILE A 86 -8.54 -13.88 21.76
C ILE A 86 -8.37 -15.21 22.49
N THR A 87 -7.52 -16.06 21.93
CA THR A 87 -7.21 -17.40 22.45
C THR A 87 -5.73 -17.50 22.82
N ASP A 88 -5.35 -18.60 23.48
CA ASP A 88 -3.95 -18.86 23.80
C ASP A 88 -3.07 -18.95 22.52
N ASP A 89 -3.67 -19.26 21.36
CA ASP A 89 -2.96 -19.34 20.07
C ASP A 89 -2.58 -17.97 19.50
N ASP A 90 -3.15 -16.88 20.01
CA ASP A 90 -2.88 -15.50 19.58
C ASP A 90 -1.73 -14.84 20.38
N LEU A 91 -1.39 -15.46 21.50
CA LEU A 91 -0.31 -15.04 22.38
C LEU A 91 1.01 -15.70 21.97
N GLN A 92 2.11 -15.30 22.62
CA GLN A 92 3.42 -15.93 22.48
C GLN A 92 4.01 -15.87 21.06
N LYS A 93 3.58 -14.89 20.26
CA LYS A 93 4.05 -14.69 18.91
C LYS A 93 5.49 -14.18 18.90
N GLN A 94 6.13 -14.33 17.75
CA GLN A 94 7.46 -13.77 17.54
C GLN A 94 7.37 -12.26 17.75
N SER A 95 8.13 -11.78 18.73
CA SER A 95 8.20 -10.37 19.09
C SER A 95 8.96 -9.57 18.03
N ALA A 96 8.83 -8.23 18.08
CA ALA A 96 9.70 -7.35 17.35
C ALA A 96 11.17 -7.70 17.60
N SER A 97 11.57 -7.95 18.85
CA SER A 97 12.90 -8.45 19.20
C SER A 97 12.80 -9.37 20.39
N PRO A 98 13.59 -10.45 20.47
CA PRO A 98 13.58 -11.31 21.66
C PRO A 98 13.96 -10.60 22.97
N LEU A 99 14.53 -9.39 22.91
CA LEU A 99 14.71 -8.51 24.08
C LEU A 99 13.39 -7.92 24.63
N LEU A 100 12.38 -7.77 23.77
CA LEU A 100 11.01 -7.34 24.09
C LEU A 100 10.12 -8.53 24.46
N GLY A 101 10.59 -9.76 24.24
CA GLY A 101 9.94 -10.97 24.75
C GLY A 101 8.95 -11.57 23.76
N LYS A 102 7.65 -11.28 23.93
CA LYS A 102 6.56 -11.92 23.18
C LYS A 102 5.55 -10.89 22.70
N ALA A 103 5.09 -11.08 21.46
CA ALA A 103 4.04 -10.28 20.84
C ALA A 103 2.68 -10.99 20.89
N MET A 104 1.65 -10.22 20.56
CA MET A 104 0.30 -10.71 20.31
C MET A 104 -0.08 -10.49 18.85
N GLU A 105 -0.84 -11.43 18.29
CA GLU A 105 -1.41 -11.34 16.94
C GLU A 105 -2.91 -11.03 16.99
N PHE A 106 -3.31 -10.03 16.22
CA PHE A 106 -4.70 -9.74 15.91
C PHE A 106 -5.02 -10.33 14.53
N THR A 107 -5.92 -11.32 14.51
CA THR A 107 -6.50 -11.87 13.29
C THR A 107 -8.02 -11.71 13.32
N GLY A 108 -8.67 -11.69 12.16
CA GLY A 108 -10.11 -11.53 12.04
C GLY A 108 -10.49 -10.94 10.68
N PRO A 109 -11.78 -10.92 10.31
CA PRO A 109 -12.21 -10.13 9.16
C PRO A 109 -11.94 -8.65 9.43
N SER A 110 -11.46 -7.92 8.42
CA SER A 110 -11.18 -6.49 8.48
C SER A 110 -12.44 -5.65 8.79
N ALA A 111 -13.62 -6.15 8.41
CA ALA A 111 -14.92 -5.57 8.74
C ALA A 111 -15.57 -6.32 9.91
N GLY A 112 -15.99 -5.59 10.96
CA GLY A 112 -16.55 -6.13 12.20
C GLY A 112 -17.68 -7.14 11.96
N GLY A 113 -17.43 -8.39 12.35
CA GLY A 113 -18.43 -9.44 12.51
C GLY A 113 -18.49 -9.91 13.97
N ASP A 114 -19.28 -10.96 14.26
CA ASP A 114 -19.50 -11.49 15.63
C ASP A 114 -18.22 -12.02 16.34
N SER A 115 -17.05 -12.01 15.68
CA SER A 115 -15.77 -12.44 16.23
C SER A 115 -14.71 -11.33 16.14
N GLU A 116 -14.37 -10.72 17.27
CA GLU A 116 -13.43 -9.59 17.33
C GLU A 116 -12.30 -9.88 18.32
N LYS A 117 -11.05 -9.76 17.86
CA LYS A 117 -9.89 -9.84 18.77
C LYS A 117 -9.59 -8.45 19.30
N ILE A 118 -10.04 -8.21 20.52
CA ILE A 118 -9.86 -6.93 21.19
C ILE A 118 -9.31 -7.12 22.58
N ILE A 119 -8.65 -6.09 23.08
CA ILE A 119 -8.29 -6.00 24.49
C ILE A 119 -9.09 -4.86 25.11
N GLU A 120 -9.90 -5.19 26.11
CA GLU A 120 -10.65 -4.21 26.88
C GLU A 120 -9.80 -3.70 28.07
N LEU A 121 -9.46 -2.42 28.03
CA LEU A 121 -8.69 -1.74 29.05
C LEU A 121 -9.56 -1.50 30.30
N THR A 122 -9.24 -2.18 31.40
CA THR A 122 -10.02 -2.12 32.64
C THR A 122 -9.50 -1.04 33.58
N VAL A 123 -10.27 0.04 33.72
CA VAL A 123 -9.98 1.12 34.69
C VAL A 123 -10.93 0.99 35.90
N PRO A 124 -10.49 1.21 37.16
CA PRO A 124 -11.28 0.86 38.35
C PRO A 124 -12.66 1.50 38.54
N ASP A 125 -13.11 2.41 37.68
CA ASP A 125 -14.39 3.14 37.79
C ASP A 125 -15.09 3.30 36.41
N ASP A 126 -15.65 2.19 35.90
CA ASP A 126 -16.75 1.92 34.92
C ASP A 126 -17.11 2.89 33.76
N THR A 127 -16.41 4.00 33.50
CA THR A 127 -16.67 4.89 32.34
C THR A 127 -15.50 5.83 31.97
N SER A 128 -14.29 5.65 32.51
CA SER A 128 -13.30 6.77 32.52
C SER A 128 -12.11 6.65 31.54
N GLY A 129 -11.88 5.49 30.92
CA GLY A 129 -10.73 5.22 30.05
C GLY A 129 -9.37 5.56 30.66
N ILE A 130 -8.32 5.56 29.83
CA ILE A 130 -6.97 5.98 30.26
C ILE A 130 -6.95 7.52 30.32
N PRO A 131 -6.75 8.14 31.50
CA PRO A 131 -6.76 9.61 31.68
C PRO A 131 -5.82 10.37 30.72
N GLU A 132 -4.73 9.74 30.34
CA GLU A 132 -3.68 10.24 29.46
C GLU A 132 -4.13 10.24 28.00
N LEU A 133 -5.02 9.32 27.61
CA LEU A 133 -5.59 9.24 26.25
C LEU A 133 -6.89 10.03 26.08
N VAL A 134 -7.46 10.59 27.15
CA VAL A 134 -8.69 11.38 27.10
C VAL A 134 -8.43 12.87 27.26
N ASN A 135 -9.06 13.70 26.44
CA ASN A 135 -8.85 15.14 26.48
C ASN A 135 -9.80 15.80 27.50
N PHE A 136 -9.53 15.61 28.80
CA PHE A 136 -10.40 16.14 29.85
C PHE A 136 -10.35 17.66 29.96
N ARG A 137 -11.35 18.32 29.38
CA ARG A 137 -11.63 19.76 29.52
C ARG A 137 -12.14 20.19 30.91
N THR A 138 -11.78 19.49 32.00
CA THR A 138 -12.21 19.92 33.34
C THR A 138 -11.21 20.82 34.06
N SER A 139 -9.95 20.89 33.64
CA SER A 139 -8.97 21.90 34.11
C SER A 139 -8.25 22.54 32.91
N PRO A 140 -8.12 23.89 32.83
CA PRO A 140 -7.40 24.56 31.77
C PRO A 140 -5.91 24.49 32.07
N GLU A 141 -5.29 23.34 31.78
CA GLU A 141 -3.86 23.11 31.92
C GLU A 141 -3.31 22.57 30.59
N ASP A 142 -2.04 22.89 30.31
CA ASP A 142 -1.32 22.24 29.20
C ASP A 142 -1.22 20.74 29.50
N LYS A 143 -1.26 19.92 28.45
CA LYS A 143 -1.26 18.46 28.57
C LYS A 143 -0.31 17.86 27.54
N GLU A 144 0.52 16.94 27.99
CA GLU A 144 1.38 16.15 27.12
C GLU A 144 1.05 14.67 27.27
N THR A 145 1.03 13.95 26.15
CA THR A 145 0.82 12.49 26.11
C THR A 145 1.73 11.88 25.06
N THR A 146 2.32 10.72 25.38
CA THR A 146 3.02 9.89 24.40
C THR A 146 2.45 8.47 24.39
N VAL A 147 2.25 7.91 23.20
CA VAL A 147 1.96 6.49 22.99
C VAL A 147 3.11 5.88 22.20
N GLU A 148 3.63 4.76 22.67
CA GLU A 148 4.74 4.02 22.08
C GLU A 148 4.37 2.55 21.94
N TYR A 149 4.65 1.95 20.78
CA TYR A 149 4.48 0.52 20.55
C TYR A 149 5.28 0.04 19.34
N TRP A 150 5.35 -1.28 19.18
CA TRP A 150 5.85 -1.94 17.98
C TRP A 150 4.69 -2.61 17.25
N ILE A 151 4.64 -2.48 15.92
CA ILE A 151 3.62 -3.13 15.09
C ILE A 151 4.25 -3.83 13.89
N LYS A 152 3.62 -4.93 13.43
CA LYS A 152 3.91 -5.58 12.14
C LYS A 152 2.61 -5.87 11.43
N THR A 153 2.39 -5.27 10.28
CA THR A 153 1.13 -5.41 9.55
C THR A 153 1.34 -5.25 8.05
N SER A 154 0.51 -5.93 7.27
CA SER A 154 0.33 -5.69 5.84
C SER A 154 -1.09 -5.16 5.54
N GLN A 155 -1.82 -4.75 6.58
CA GLN A 155 -3.19 -4.29 6.47
C GLN A 155 -3.20 -2.87 5.88
N THR A 156 -4.02 -2.68 4.86
CA THR A 156 -4.48 -1.36 4.43
C THR A 156 -5.93 -1.14 4.89
N GLY A 157 -6.32 0.11 5.09
CA GLY A 157 -7.71 0.49 5.36
C GLY A 157 -8.60 0.28 4.12
N SER A 158 -9.92 0.19 4.32
CA SER A 158 -10.84 -0.10 3.20
C SER A 158 -11.46 1.15 2.56
N ASN A 159 -11.19 2.37 3.08
CA ASN A 159 -11.97 3.57 2.74
C ASN A 159 -11.12 4.85 2.62
N GLY A 160 -9.92 4.73 2.04
CA GLY A 160 -9.02 5.87 1.78
C GLY A 160 -8.70 6.68 3.04
N ASP A 161 -9.05 7.96 3.01
CA ASP A 161 -8.64 9.00 3.96
C ASP A 161 -9.51 9.15 5.22
N GLN A 162 -10.66 8.46 5.27
CA GLN A 162 -11.66 8.61 6.33
C GLN A 162 -11.27 7.81 7.58
N THR A 163 -11.09 8.48 8.72
CA THR A 163 -10.53 7.87 9.93
C THR A 163 -11.44 6.86 10.63
N TRP A 164 -12.76 7.08 10.62
CA TRP A 164 -13.74 6.23 11.34
C TRP A 164 -14.02 4.88 10.70
N THR A 165 -13.50 4.65 9.49
CA THR A 165 -13.59 3.39 8.73
C THR A 165 -12.25 2.68 8.61
N ASN A 166 -11.20 3.24 9.21
CA ASN A 166 -9.86 2.70 9.12
C ASN A 166 -9.52 1.89 10.39
N PRO A 167 -8.77 0.79 10.26
CA PRO A 167 -8.30 0.03 11.41
C PRO A 167 -7.35 0.89 12.25
N ALA A 168 -7.44 0.77 13.57
CA ALA A 168 -6.56 1.48 14.49
C ALA A 168 -6.09 0.60 15.64
N ILE A 169 -4.88 0.88 16.14
CA ILE A 169 -4.36 0.23 17.35
C ILE A 169 -5.19 0.65 18.57
N LEU A 170 -5.46 1.96 18.67
CA LEU A 170 -6.27 2.58 19.73
C LEU A 170 -7.19 3.62 19.05
N GLY A 171 -8.43 3.22 18.74
CA GLY A 171 -9.39 4.06 18.02
C GLY A 171 -10.76 4.15 18.71
N HIS A 172 -11.30 5.36 18.81
CA HIS A 172 -12.66 5.59 19.28
C HIS A 172 -13.29 6.77 18.51
N GLU A 173 -14.44 6.50 17.89
CA GLU A 173 -15.35 7.46 17.25
C GLU A 173 -16.51 7.72 18.21
N SER A 174 -16.79 8.99 18.51
CA SER A 174 -17.95 9.40 19.30
C SER A 174 -19.00 10.07 18.40
N PRO A 175 -20.31 9.77 18.56
CA PRO A 175 -21.34 10.40 17.75
C PRO A 175 -21.42 11.92 17.96
N GLY A 176 -20.91 12.69 17.00
CA GLY A 176 -21.33 14.07 16.77
C GLY A 176 -20.28 15.18 16.84
N ASP A 177 -19.05 14.95 17.32
CA ASP A 177 -17.96 15.96 17.35
C ASP A 177 -16.63 15.47 17.97
N GLY A 178 -16.21 14.21 17.75
CA GLY A 178 -14.91 13.78 18.29
C GLY A 178 -14.38 12.40 17.90
N ASP A 179 -13.18 12.38 17.32
CA ASP A 179 -12.45 11.20 16.87
C ASP A 179 -11.05 11.10 17.52
N LEU A 180 -10.78 10.03 18.28
CA LEU A 180 -9.47 9.78 18.89
C LEU A 180 -8.82 8.52 18.31
N TYR A 181 -7.72 8.70 17.58
CA TYR A 181 -6.94 7.62 16.95
C TYR A 181 -5.45 7.77 17.23
N TRP A 182 -4.88 6.81 17.93
CA TRP A 182 -3.42 6.66 18.09
C TRP A 182 -2.93 5.50 17.21
N GLY A 183 -2.73 5.79 15.93
CA GLY A 183 -2.30 4.82 14.91
C GLY A 183 -3.46 4.20 14.16
N PHE A 184 -4.12 4.99 13.31
CA PHE A 184 -5.02 4.44 12.28
C PHE A 184 -4.24 4.18 10.99
N ILE A 185 -4.68 3.22 10.16
CA ILE A 185 -4.02 2.91 8.88
C ILE A 185 -4.96 3.25 7.71
N THR A 186 -4.50 4.11 6.80
CA THR A 186 -5.30 4.52 5.63
C THR A 186 -5.43 3.42 4.59
N GLY A 187 -6.31 3.62 3.61
CA GLY A 187 -6.36 2.72 2.45
C GLY A 187 -5.09 2.67 1.60
N GLU A 188 -4.20 3.64 1.76
CA GLU A 188 -2.90 3.66 1.08
C GLU A 188 -1.76 3.02 1.89
N GLY A 189 -2.07 2.54 3.11
CA GLY A 189 -1.09 1.97 4.06
C GLY A 189 -0.41 3.00 4.97
N GLU A 190 -0.80 4.28 4.90
CA GLU A 190 -0.20 5.32 5.74
C GLU A 190 -0.67 5.21 7.19
N LEU A 191 0.27 5.37 8.14
CA LEU A 191 -0.03 5.42 9.56
C LEU A 191 -0.37 6.85 9.99
N GLY A 192 -1.50 7.03 10.67
CA GLY A 192 -1.99 8.33 11.09
C GLY A 192 -2.28 8.47 12.57
N MET A 193 -2.29 9.73 13.03
CA MET A 193 -2.70 10.13 14.38
C MET A 193 -3.76 11.22 14.29
N SER A 194 -4.82 11.08 15.09
CA SER A 194 -5.82 12.13 15.32
C SER A 194 -6.18 12.21 16.79
N THR A 195 -6.23 13.43 17.33
CA THR A 195 -6.77 13.66 18.68
C THR A 195 -8.01 14.57 18.66
N SER A 196 -8.66 14.66 17.50
CA SER A 196 -9.81 15.53 17.22
C SER A 196 -10.53 15.16 15.91
N ASP A 197 -11.54 15.95 15.53
CA ASP A 197 -12.25 15.90 14.23
C ASP A 197 -11.37 16.14 12.99
N MET A 198 -10.07 16.42 13.17
CA MET A 198 -9.13 16.58 12.08
C MET A 198 -7.94 15.63 12.25
N VAL A 199 -7.62 14.91 11.18
CA VAL A 199 -6.33 14.20 11.04
C VAL A 199 -5.19 15.18 11.28
N GLU A 200 -4.36 14.88 12.26
CA GLU A 200 -3.27 15.77 12.65
C GLU A 200 -2.00 15.48 11.86
N ILE A 201 -1.66 14.19 11.77
CA ILE A 201 -0.44 13.70 11.13
C ILE A 201 -0.72 12.38 10.45
N ARG A 202 -0.13 12.21 9.26
CA ARG A 202 0.08 10.90 8.63
C ARG A 202 1.56 10.73 8.33
N SER A 203 2.01 9.49 8.25
CA SER A 203 3.23 9.17 7.52
C SER A 203 2.99 9.55 6.06
N GLU A 204 3.73 10.51 5.52
CA GLU A 204 3.66 10.82 4.09
C GLU A 204 4.37 9.68 3.33
N LYS A 205 3.66 8.98 2.43
CA LYS A 205 4.26 7.94 1.57
C LYS A 205 5.43 8.45 0.72
N ASP A 206 5.58 9.76 0.56
CA ASP A 206 6.71 10.43 -0.11
C ASP A 206 7.99 10.61 0.75
N GLY A 207 8.10 9.86 1.86
CA GLY A 207 9.17 10.00 2.85
C GLY A 207 9.99 8.75 3.20
N ASN A 208 9.81 7.63 2.48
CA ASN A 208 10.70 6.44 2.47
C ASN A 208 10.44 5.31 3.50
N ILE A 209 9.36 5.31 4.30
CA ILE A 209 9.01 4.19 5.21
C ILE A 209 7.52 3.87 5.12
N ASP A 210 7.21 2.68 4.59
CA ASP A 210 5.87 2.09 4.56
C ASP A 210 5.69 1.22 5.80
N VAL A 211 4.71 1.53 6.65
CA VAL A 211 4.43 0.79 7.89
C VAL A 211 3.58 -0.46 7.63
N SER A 212 3.00 -0.56 6.44
CA SER A 212 2.17 -1.67 5.97
C SER A 212 2.95 -2.67 5.08
N ASP A 213 4.29 -2.66 5.14
CA ASP A 213 5.16 -3.51 4.34
C ASP A 213 5.31 -4.95 4.87
N GLY A 214 4.54 -5.30 5.91
CA GLY A 214 4.63 -6.60 6.56
C GLY A 214 5.87 -6.77 7.45
N LYS A 215 6.65 -5.71 7.71
CA LYS A 215 7.78 -5.70 8.66
C LYS A 215 7.39 -5.04 9.96
N TRP A 216 8.26 -5.17 10.95
CA TRP A 216 8.02 -4.59 12.26
C TRP A 216 8.56 -3.16 12.34
N HIS A 217 7.73 -2.22 12.78
CA HIS A 217 8.09 -0.83 12.99
C HIS A 217 7.94 -0.40 14.45
N HIS A 218 8.85 0.46 14.91
CA HIS A 218 8.74 1.17 16.19
C HIS A 218 8.00 2.48 15.99
N ILE A 219 6.85 2.62 16.64
CA ILE A 219 5.99 3.79 16.50
C ILE A 219 5.96 4.55 17.82
N VAL A 220 6.27 5.84 17.77
CA VAL A 220 6.08 6.75 18.90
C VAL A 220 5.30 7.98 18.45
N MET A 221 4.15 8.20 19.06
CA MET A 221 3.26 9.33 18.81
C MET A 221 3.21 10.23 20.03
N VAL A 222 3.54 11.52 19.84
CA VAL A 222 3.57 12.53 20.90
C VAL A 222 2.54 13.62 20.59
N LYS A 223 1.73 13.95 21.59
CA LYS A 223 0.84 15.13 21.58
C LYS A 223 1.23 16.08 22.70
N ASP A 224 1.57 17.30 22.32
CA ASP A 224 1.80 18.44 23.22
C ASP A 224 0.69 19.48 23.00
N TRP A 225 -0.20 19.58 23.98
CA TRP A 225 -1.36 20.47 23.98
C TRP A 225 -1.09 21.71 24.82
N ASN A 226 -1.06 22.86 24.16
CA ASN A 226 -0.76 24.16 24.73
C ASN A 226 -1.99 25.09 24.66
N LEU A 227 -2.27 25.78 25.77
CA LEU A 227 -3.38 26.73 25.84
C LEU A 227 -3.04 28.10 25.25
N GLU A 228 -1.80 28.55 25.47
CA GLU A 228 -1.33 29.88 25.07
C GLU A 228 -0.30 29.84 23.92
N GLU A 229 0.28 28.67 23.64
CA GLU A 229 1.26 28.43 22.58
C GLU A 229 0.74 27.41 21.55
N ALA A 230 1.45 27.25 20.43
CA ALA A 230 1.06 26.30 19.40
C ALA A 230 1.02 24.87 19.97
N ASN A 231 0.03 24.09 19.55
CA ASN A 231 0.02 22.66 19.83
C ASN A 231 0.98 21.96 18.89
N TYR A 232 1.63 20.90 19.36
CA TYR A 232 2.52 20.07 18.56
C TYR A 232 2.07 18.62 18.58
N SER A 233 2.13 18.02 17.41
CA SER A 233 1.96 16.60 17.21
C SER A 233 3.26 16.10 16.57
N VAL A 234 3.79 14.99 17.05
CA VAL A 234 5.01 14.39 16.50
C VAL A 234 4.82 12.89 16.36
N MET A 235 5.16 12.35 15.20
CA MET A 235 5.23 10.91 14.97
C MET A 235 6.68 10.55 14.66
N TYR A 236 7.23 9.60 15.42
CA TYR A 236 8.51 8.97 15.14
C TYR A 236 8.24 7.54 14.67
N ILE A 237 8.89 7.17 13.59
CA ILE A 237 8.89 5.81 13.04
C ILE A 237 10.34 5.33 13.07
N ASP A 238 10.58 4.13 13.59
CA ASP A 238 11.88 3.46 13.66
C ASP A 238 12.96 4.32 14.32
N GLY A 239 12.67 4.74 15.56
CA GLY A 239 13.55 5.59 16.36
C GLY A 239 13.70 7.03 15.84
N GLY A 240 12.95 7.40 14.80
CA GLY A 240 12.95 8.73 14.20
C GLY A 240 14.17 9.05 13.35
N SER A 241 14.18 10.27 12.81
CA SER A 241 15.25 10.79 11.93
C SER A 241 16.66 10.73 12.54
N ALA A 242 16.78 10.70 13.87
CA ALA A 242 18.06 10.52 14.55
C ALA A 242 18.64 9.10 14.41
N SER A 243 17.78 8.12 14.14
CA SER A 243 18.12 6.68 14.03
C SER A 243 18.08 6.17 12.59
N GLY A 244 17.81 7.04 11.61
CA GLY A 244 17.60 6.68 10.20
C GLY A 244 16.14 6.44 9.82
N GLY A 245 15.24 6.44 10.81
CA GLY A 245 13.79 6.38 10.62
C GLY A 245 13.16 7.72 10.23
N ALA A 246 11.83 7.83 10.34
CA ALA A 246 11.08 9.04 9.97
C ALA A 246 10.63 9.85 11.20
N THR A 247 10.62 11.18 11.08
CA THR A 247 10.03 12.07 12.08
C THR A 247 9.10 13.07 11.40
N VAL A 248 7.81 12.97 11.66
CA VAL A 248 6.79 13.87 11.12
C VAL A 248 6.31 14.80 12.22
N VAL A 249 6.34 16.11 11.97
CA VAL A 249 5.95 17.13 12.95
C VAL A 249 4.88 18.02 12.36
N LYS A 250 3.77 18.21 13.09
CA LYS A 250 2.73 19.17 12.75
C LYS A 250 2.47 20.10 13.91
N SER A 251 2.24 21.38 13.61
CA SER A 251 1.83 22.38 14.59
C SER A 251 0.48 22.98 14.25
N THR A 252 -0.36 23.20 15.25
CA THR A 252 -1.64 23.92 15.12
C THR A 252 -1.73 25.11 16.08
N ALA A 253 -2.71 25.99 15.88
CA ALA A 253 -2.83 27.19 16.70
C ALA A 253 -3.25 26.86 18.15
N ALA A 254 -2.77 27.68 19.09
CA ALA A 254 -3.09 27.58 20.51
C ALA A 254 -4.60 27.59 20.77
N GLY A 255 -5.06 26.67 21.64
CA GLY A 255 -6.42 26.71 22.18
C GLY A 255 -7.56 26.61 21.16
N ASP A 256 -7.31 26.05 19.97
CA ASP A 256 -8.37 25.79 19.00
C ASP A 256 -9.34 24.73 19.57
N ALA A 257 -10.62 25.09 19.64
CA ALA A 257 -11.64 24.26 20.26
C ALA A 257 -12.17 23.17 19.32
N SER A 258 -11.99 23.31 17.99
CA SER A 258 -12.32 22.25 17.02
C SER A 258 -11.29 21.12 16.99
N LEU A 259 -10.17 21.28 17.70
CA LEU A 259 -9.14 20.27 17.89
C LEU A 259 -9.29 19.55 19.25
N GLN A 260 -10.45 19.69 19.92
CA GLN A 260 -10.69 19.17 21.26
C GLN A 260 -11.94 18.31 21.28
N ASP A 261 -11.75 17.01 21.45
CA ASP A 261 -12.82 16.08 21.78
C ASP A 261 -13.02 16.02 23.30
N ALA A 262 -14.26 16.11 23.78
CA ALA A 262 -14.57 16.11 25.22
C ALA A 262 -15.30 14.85 25.69
N ASP A 263 -15.66 13.92 24.80
CA ASP A 263 -16.47 12.76 25.13
C ASP A 263 -16.00 11.41 24.57
N SER A 264 -14.97 11.36 23.72
CA SER A 264 -14.32 10.09 23.38
C SER A 264 -13.44 9.55 24.49
N VAL A 265 -13.59 8.25 24.75
CA VAL A 265 -12.84 7.51 25.76
C VAL A 265 -12.28 6.24 25.12
N ILE A 266 -10.96 6.19 24.93
CA ILE A 266 -10.30 4.97 24.46
C ILE A 266 -10.30 3.93 25.58
N THR A 267 -11.02 2.83 25.33
CA THR A 267 -11.16 1.69 26.24
C THR A 267 -10.71 0.37 25.62
N MET A 268 -10.32 0.37 24.35
CA MET A 268 -9.99 -0.85 23.62
C MET A 268 -8.68 -0.74 22.85
N VAL A 269 -7.99 -1.87 22.71
CA VAL A 269 -6.85 -2.05 21.80
C VAL A 269 -7.26 -3.04 20.71
N GLY A 270 -6.81 -2.78 19.48
CA GLY A 270 -6.97 -3.68 18.34
C GLY A 270 -8.20 -3.42 17.49
N LYS A 271 -8.92 -2.31 17.72
CA LYS A 271 -9.99 -1.87 16.83
C LYS A 271 -10.26 -0.38 16.91
N THR A 272 -10.94 0.10 15.87
CA THR A 272 -11.71 1.34 15.89
C THR A 272 -13.11 1.04 16.38
N GLN A 273 -13.49 1.61 17.53
CA GLN A 273 -14.86 1.55 18.03
C GLN A 273 -15.69 2.65 17.37
N ASN A 274 -16.66 2.28 16.52
CA ASN A 274 -17.50 3.22 15.80
C ASN A 274 -18.78 3.51 16.59
N GLY A 275 -19.03 4.78 16.93
CA GLY A 275 -20.21 5.21 17.70
C GLY A 275 -21.52 5.14 16.91
N GLY A 276 -21.47 5.03 15.58
CA GLY A 276 -22.62 4.97 14.68
C GLY A 276 -22.58 3.94 13.54
N GLY A 277 -21.44 3.29 13.29
CA GLY A 277 -21.18 2.34 12.19
C GLY A 277 -20.62 0.98 12.64
N ASN A 278 -20.04 0.20 11.71
CA ASN A 278 -19.37 -1.06 12.03
C ASN A 278 -17.98 -0.79 12.60
N ASP A 279 -17.60 -1.55 13.62
CA ASP A 279 -16.25 -1.55 14.16
C ASP A 279 -15.27 -2.12 13.12
N VAL A 280 -14.02 -1.60 13.13
CA VAL A 280 -12.97 -2.02 12.19
C VAL A 280 -11.78 -2.56 12.97
N GLN A 281 -11.45 -3.82 12.75
CA GLN A 281 -10.41 -4.51 13.52
C GLN A 281 -9.03 -4.24 12.92
N TYR A 282 -8.05 -3.96 13.78
CA TYR A 282 -6.64 -4.03 13.41
C TYR A 282 -6.23 -5.48 13.16
N ILE A 283 -5.50 -5.71 12.08
CA ILE A 283 -4.92 -6.99 11.70
C ILE A 283 -3.40 -6.83 11.65
N GLY A 284 -2.70 -7.68 12.39
CA GLY A 284 -1.25 -7.63 12.50
C GLY A 284 -0.77 -8.02 13.89
N PHE A 285 0.50 -7.76 14.15
CA PHE A 285 1.13 -8.01 15.43
C PHE A 285 1.32 -6.71 16.19
N LEU A 286 1.07 -6.75 17.49
CA LEU A 286 1.35 -5.66 18.42
C LEU A 286 2.32 -6.16 19.49
N ASP A 287 3.30 -5.32 19.80
CA ASP A 287 4.27 -5.59 20.85
C ASP A 287 4.57 -4.33 21.66
N GLU A 288 4.75 -4.51 22.96
CA GLU A 288 5.04 -3.47 23.96
C GLU A 288 4.19 -2.19 23.86
N LEU A 289 2.97 -2.16 24.41
CA LEU A 289 2.15 -0.94 24.45
C LEU A 289 2.50 -0.06 25.65
N ILE A 290 3.04 1.14 25.42
CA ILE A 290 3.50 2.06 26.46
C ILE A 290 2.80 3.43 26.34
N ILE A 291 2.40 4.00 27.48
CA ILE A 291 1.72 5.29 27.56
C ILE A 291 2.39 6.16 28.62
N TYR A 292 2.73 7.39 28.24
CA TYR A 292 3.34 8.41 29.09
C TYR A 292 2.39 9.59 29.31
N ASP A 293 2.43 10.17 30.50
CA ASP A 293 1.76 11.42 30.87
C ASP A 293 2.63 12.67 30.58
N ARG A 294 3.59 12.52 29.66
CA ARG A 294 4.56 13.53 29.23
C ARG A 294 4.96 13.33 27.78
N ALA A 295 5.56 14.34 27.16
CA ALA A 295 6.23 14.20 25.88
C ALA A 295 7.56 13.45 26.03
N LEU A 296 7.83 12.47 25.16
CA LEU A 296 9.17 11.93 24.96
C LEU A 296 9.98 12.85 24.03
N SER A 297 11.26 13.03 24.35
CA SER A 297 12.23 13.69 23.48
C SER A 297 12.70 12.76 22.36
N ALA A 298 13.14 13.33 21.24
CA ALA A 298 13.72 12.56 20.13
C ALA A 298 14.90 11.69 20.58
N GLU A 299 15.70 12.15 21.55
CA GLU A 299 16.81 11.37 22.12
C GLU A 299 16.34 10.16 22.94
N GLU A 300 15.24 10.29 23.69
CA GLU A 300 14.64 9.15 24.42
C GLU A 300 14.07 8.13 23.44
N VAL A 301 13.35 8.58 22.41
CA VAL A 301 12.80 7.71 21.35
C VAL A 301 13.90 6.96 20.62
N ALA A 302 14.95 7.66 20.17
CA ALA A 302 16.10 7.04 19.52
C ALA A 302 16.82 6.06 20.48
N GLY A 303 16.89 6.39 21.76
CA GLY A 303 17.43 5.50 22.79
C GLY A 303 16.63 4.21 22.93
N HIS A 304 15.30 4.28 23.00
CA HIS A 304 14.44 3.10 23.09
C HIS A 304 14.62 2.20 21.86
N PHE A 305 14.59 2.77 20.65
CA PHE A 305 14.81 2.04 19.41
C PHE A 305 16.19 1.39 19.33
N ALA A 306 17.25 2.14 19.66
CA ALA A 306 18.63 1.65 19.60
C ALA A 306 18.92 0.52 20.58
N THR A 307 18.14 0.37 21.67
CA THR A 307 18.28 -0.81 22.55
C THR A 307 17.73 -2.09 21.92
N VAL A 308 16.91 -1.97 20.88
CA VAL A 308 16.30 -3.08 20.14
C VAL A 308 17.09 -3.39 18.87
N GLU A 309 17.56 -2.36 18.16
CA GLU A 309 18.46 -2.47 17.01
C GLU A 309 19.95 -2.45 17.41
N ALA A 310 20.25 -2.83 18.65
CA ALA A 310 21.63 -2.96 19.08
C ALA A 310 22.34 -4.03 18.23
N ASP A 311 23.62 -3.85 17.99
CA ASP A 311 24.53 -4.84 17.41
C ASP A 311 25.62 -5.08 18.47
N SER A 312 25.38 -6.09 19.30
CA SER A 312 26.11 -6.34 20.54
C SER A 312 27.52 -6.84 20.30
N ASP A 313 27.80 -7.49 19.17
CA ASP A 313 29.14 -7.94 18.78
C ASP A 313 29.81 -7.10 17.68
N GLY A 314 29.05 -6.21 17.04
CA GLY A 314 29.53 -5.22 16.09
C GLY A 314 29.77 -5.78 14.69
N ASP A 315 29.08 -6.84 14.31
CA ASP A 315 29.29 -7.54 13.03
C ASP A 315 28.44 -6.99 11.87
N GLY A 316 27.53 -6.06 12.16
CA GLY A 316 26.67 -5.39 11.20
C GLY A 316 25.28 -6.00 11.02
N ILE A 317 24.95 -7.04 11.77
CA ILE A 317 23.59 -7.59 11.91
C ILE A 317 23.03 -7.10 13.25
N SER A 318 21.75 -6.73 13.30
CA SER A 318 21.15 -6.33 14.58
C SER A 318 20.83 -7.55 15.45
N ASP A 319 21.02 -7.42 16.77
CA ASP A 319 20.70 -8.42 17.80
C ASP A 319 19.30 -9.01 17.59
N ARG A 320 18.38 -8.13 17.19
CA ARG A 320 17.01 -8.44 16.82
C ARG A 320 16.93 -9.46 15.70
N PHE A 321 17.56 -9.18 14.56
CA PHE A 321 17.56 -10.08 13.42
C PHE A 321 18.26 -11.38 13.76
N GLU A 322 19.38 -11.30 14.49
CA GLU A 322 20.14 -12.48 14.85
C GLU A 322 19.32 -13.45 15.70
N LEU A 323 18.68 -12.96 16.74
CA LEU A 323 17.85 -13.81 17.60
C LEU A 323 16.59 -14.33 16.89
N ALA A 324 16.01 -13.54 15.98
CA ALA A 324 14.86 -13.93 15.18
C ALA A 324 15.20 -15.06 14.20
N ASN A 325 16.43 -15.05 13.65
CA ASN A 325 16.90 -15.97 12.62
C ASN A 325 17.88 -17.03 13.13
N GLY A 326 17.91 -17.27 14.45
CA GLY A 326 18.69 -18.35 15.05
C GLY A 326 20.21 -18.14 15.05
N LEU A 327 20.68 -16.92 14.74
CA LEU A 327 22.05 -16.46 14.88
C LEU A 327 22.36 -16.06 16.32
N ASN A 328 23.55 -15.54 16.56
CA ASN A 328 24.02 -15.25 17.91
C ASN A 328 24.60 -13.85 18.07
N GLN A 329 23.75 -12.96 18.59
CA GLN A 329 23.99 -11.56 19.02
C GLN A 329 25.16 -11.27 19.96
N ASN A 330 26.07 -12.20 20.20
CA ASN A 330 27.28 -11.98 21.00
C ASN A 330 28.52 -12.57 20.31
N VAL A 331 28.40 -13.03 19.07
CA VAL A 331 29.44 -13.64 18.26
C VAL A 331 29.26 -13.17 16.82
N ASP A 332 30.24 -12.37 16.35
CA ASP A 332 30.42 -12.04 14.93
C ASP A 332 30.33 -13.30 14.06
N ASP A 333 29.13 -13.51 13.53
CA ASP A 333 28.73 -14.62 12.67
C ASP A 333 28.13 -14.12 11.36
N ALA A 334 28.12 -12.79 11.11
CA ALA A 334 27.80 -12.13 9.85
C ALA A 334 28.42 -12.77 8.61
N GLY A 335 29.67 -13.24 8.70
CA GLY A 335 30.36 -13.95 7.61
C GLY A 335 30.11 -15.45 7.54
N GLY A 336 29.25 -15.98 8.42
CA GLY A 336 28.71 -17.33 8.41
C GLY A 336 27.63 -17.49 7.34
N ASP A 337 27.18 -18.73 7.20
CA ASP A 337 26.21 -19.21 6.21
C ASP A 337 25.48 -20.35 6.93
N LEU A 338 24.41 -19.98 7.64
CA LEU A 338 23.79 -20.85 8.66
C LEU A 338 23.13 -22.06 8.01
N ASP A 339 22.49 -21.87 6.87
CA ASP A 339 21.75 -22.90 6.14
C ASP A 339 22.55 -23.55 5.00
N GLN A 340 23.71 -23.01 4.61
CA GLN A 340 24.63 -23.54 3.58
C GLN A 340 24.13 -23.43 2.16
N ASP A 341 23.45 -22.34 1.82
CA ASP A 341 22.97 -22.04 0.48
C ASP A 341 23.99 -21.24 -0.37
N GLY A 342 24.96 -20.60 0.29
CA GLY A 342 26.03 -19.81 -0.31
C GLY A 342 25.91 -18.29 -0.13
N ALA A 343 24.80 -17.80 0.43
CA ALA A 343 24.69 -16.46 1.00
C ALA A 343 25.41 -16.41 2.35
N SER A 344 25.76 -15.21 2.81
CA SER A 344 26.19 -15.03 4.18
C SER A 344 25.04 -14.48 5.02
N ASN A 345 25.05 -14.73 6.32
CA ASN A 345 24.06 -14.17 7.26
C ASN A 345 23.86 -12.65 7.06
N LEU A 346 24.95 -11.92 6.78
CA LEU A 346 24.90 -10.49 6.49
C LEU A 346 24.32 -10.18 5.10
N THR A 347 24.58 -11.02 4.09
CA THR A 347 23.94 -10.89 2.78
C THR A 347 22.43 -11.04 2.91
N GLU A 348 21.98 -12.09 3.60
CA GLU A 348 20.57 -12.40 3.83
C GLU A 348 19.89 -11.30 4.64
N PHE A 349 20.56 -10.77 5.66
CA PHE A 349 20.10 -9.59 6.39
C PHE A 349 19.87 -8.38 5.47
N ASN A 350 20.77 -8.13 4.51
CA ASN A 350 20.68 -7.00 3.59
C ASN A 350 19.67 -7.22 2.46
N SER A 351 19.48 -8.46 1.99
CA SER A 351 18.47 -8.81 0.97
C SER A 351 17.08 -9.03 1.57
N GLY A 352 16.97 -9.18 2.90
CA GLY A 352 15.71 -9.48 3.58
C GLY A 352 15.31 -10.95 3.53
N SER A 353 16.24 -11.84 3.16
CA SER A 353 16.01 -13.29 3.12
C SER A 353 16.28 -13.95 4.48
N ASP A 354 15.86 -15.22 4.66
CA ASP A 354 15.91 -15.93 5.94
C ASP A 354 17.18 -16.80 6.07
N PRO A 355 18.13 -16.48 6.98
CA PRO A 355 19.34 -17.27 7.24
C PRO A 355 19.14 -18.76 7.59
N GLN A 356 17.90 -19.18 7.84
CA GLN A 356 17.56 -20.56 8.15
C GLN A 356 16.92 -21.30 6.97
N ASN A 357 16.67 -20.63 5.85
CA ASN A 357 15.95 -21.17 4.71
C ASN A 357 16.71 -20.92 3.41
N GLN A 358 17.17 -22.01 2.79
CA GLN A 358 18.04 -21.95 1.62
C GLN A 358 17.38 -21.38 0.35
N ASP A 359 16.08 -21.12 0.39
CA ASP A 359 15.19 -20.76 -0.73
C ASP A 359 13.99 -20.02 -0.11
N THR A 360 14.17 -18.73 0.16
CA THR A 360 13.29 -17.93 1.01
C THR A 360 11.90 -17.74 0.41
N ASP A 361 11.81 -17.50 -0.90
CA ASP A 361 10.53 -17.36 -1.60
C ASP A 361 9.98 -18.68 -2.17
N GLY A 362 10.79 -19.73 -2.24
CA GLY A 362 10.34 -21.07 -2.63
C GLY A 362 10.21 -21.26 -4.14
N ASP A 363 10.86 -20.44 -4.95
CA ASP A 363 10.85 -20.54 -6.41
C ASP A 363 11.74 -21.68 -6.95
N GLY A 364 12.65 -22.20 -6.10
CA GLY A 364 13.58 -23.28 -6.39
C GLY A 364 15.03 -22.85 -6.70
N LEU A 365 15.33 -21.56 -6.70
CA LEU A 365 16.67 -21.00 -6.59
C LEU A 365 17.12 -21.01 -5.12
N LEU A 366 18.41 -20.75 -4.91
CA LEU A 366 18.94 -20.60 -3.56
C LEU A 366 19.23 -19.13 -3.33
N ASP A 367 18.96 -18.57 -2.15
CA ASP A 367 19.17 -17.14 -1.89
C ASP A 367 20.61 -16.70 -2.24
N GLY A 368 21.58 -17.60 -2.05
CA GLY A 368 23.00 -17.40 -2.41
C GLY A 368 23.29 -17.17 -3.89
N VAL A 369 22.37 -17.49 -4.82
CA VAL A 369 22.47 -17.13 -6.24
C VAL A 369 21.70 -15.85 -6.59
N GLU A 370 20.87 -15.35 -5.69
CA GLU A 370 19.89 -14.29 -5.89
C GLU A 370 20.34 -13.01 -5.19
N THR A 371 21.09 -12.18 -5.91
CA THR A 371 21.80 -11.06 -5.28
C THR A 371 20.98 -9.79 -5.13
N ALA A 372 19.71 -9.78 -5.53
CA ALA A 372 18.81 -8.62 -5.55
C ALA A 372 19.42 -7.39 -6.24
N THR A 373 20.26 -7.61 -7.27
CA THR A 373 20.95 -6.53 -7.98
C THR A 373 20.18 -6.03 -9.20
N GLY A 374 19.14 -6.75 -9.65
CA GLY A 374 18.43 -6.50 -10.91
C GLY A 374 19.33 -6.64 -12.14
N ILE A 375 20.44 -7.35 -12.02
CA ILE A 375 21.43 -7.51 -13.09
C ILE A 375 21.89 -8.96 -13.11
N TRP A 376 21.59 -9.65 -14.20
CA TRP A 376 22.11 -10.99 -14.43
C TRP A 376 23.62 -10.98 -14.71
N VAL A 377 24.37 -11.80 -13.97
CA VAL A 377 25.83 -11.98 -14.18
C VAL A 377 26.15 -13.40 -14.63
N SER A 378 25.56 -14.41 -13.99
CA SER A 378 25.80 -15.84 -14.27
C SER A 378 24.82 -16.75 -13.52
N GLU A 379 24.84 -18.05 -13.76
CA GLU A 379 24.07 -19.04 -12.99
C GLU A 379 24.28 -19.02 -11.46
N SER A 380 25.41 -18.50 -10.98
CA SER A 380 25.69 -18.34 -9.54
C SER A 380 25.50 -16.91 -9.04
N ASN A 381 24.92 -16.04 -9.87
CA ASN A 381 24.58 -14.64 -9.56
C ASN A 381 23.57 -14.19 -10.63
N ARG A 382 22.30 -14.49 -10.37
CA ARG A 382 21.18 -14.26 -11.29
C ARG A 382 20.65 -12.83 -11.21
N GLY A 383 20.94 -12.13 -10.12
CA GLY A 383 20.49 -10.76 -9.90
C GLY A 383 19.03 -10.64 -9.45
N THR A 384 18.32 -11.76 -9.38
CA THR A 384 16.96 -11.93 -8.86
C THR A 384 16.88 -11.64 -7.37
N SER A 385 15.67 -11.40 -6.88
CA SER A 385 15.40 -11.12 -5.47
C SER A 385 15.06 -12.41 -4.73
N PRO A 386 15.77 -12.78 -3.65
CA PRO A 386 15.51 -14.00 -2.87
C PRO A 386 14.20 -13.98 -2.07
N THR A 387 13.33 -13.01 -2.33
CA THR A 387 12.07 -12.79 -1.62
C THR A 387 10.91 -12.59 -2.60
N SER A 388 11.12 -12.88 -3.88
CA SER A 388 10.16 -12.70 -4.96
C SER A 388 10.36 -13.82 -5.97
N MET A 389 9.39 -14.74 -6.04
CA MET A 389 9.48 -15.89 -6.97
C MET A 389 9.53 -15.49 -8.45
N ASP A 390 9.15 -14.26 -8.76
CA ASP A 390 9.15 -13.62 -10.08
C ASP A 390 9.67 -12.19 -9.86
N THR A 391 10.93 -11.93 -10.22
CA THR A 391 11.60 -10.67 -9.88
C THR A 391 11.15 -9.50 -10.76
N ASP A 392 10.87 -9.74 -12.05
CA ASP A 392 10.50 -8.69 -13.00
C ASP A 392 8.99 -8.57 -13.23
N GLY A 393 8.21 -9.50 -12.69
CA GLY A 393 6.76 -9.47 -12.62
C GLY A 393 6.10 -9.76 -13.97
N ASP A 394 6.75 -10.52 -14.84
CA ASP A 394 6.21 -10.86 -16.16
C ASP A 394 5.28 -12.09 -16.14
N GLY A 395 5.28 -12.86 -15.05
CA GLY A 395 4.50 -14.08 -14.86
C GLY A 395 5.28 -15.38 -14.98
N LEU A 396 6.58 -15.33 -15.28
CA LEU A 396 7.52 -16.46 -15.20
C LEU A 396 8.26 -16.44 -13.86
N SER A 397 8.48 -17.61 -13.28
CA SER A 397 9.30 -17.69 -12.06
C SER A 397 10.80 -17.61 -12.39
N ASP A 398 11.58 -16.96 -11.54
CA ASP A 398 13.02 -16.74 -11.74
C ASP A 398 13.81 -18.05 -12.00
N SER A 399 13.41 -19.15 -11.36
CA SER A 399 14.01 -20.48 -11.56
C SER A 399 13.79 -21.10 -12.95
N LEU A 400 12.71 -20.71 -13.63
CA LEU A 400 12.34 -21.19 -14.98
C LEU A 400 13.19 -20.51 -16.06
N GLU A 401 13.60 -19.29 -15.78
CA GLU A 401 14.29 -18.43 -16.71
C GLU A 401 15.81 -18.62 -16.61
N THR A 402 16.44 -18.78 -17.76
CA THR A 402 17.84 -19.24 -17.84
C THR A 402 18.78 -18.22 -18.46
N ASN A 403 18.23 -17.11 -18.95
CA ASN A 403 18.91 -16.05 -19.68
C ASN A 403 19.85 -16.60 -20.78
N THR A 404 19.38 -17.63 -21.49
CA THR A 404 20.16 -18.27 -22.57
C THR A 404 19.92 -17.62 -23.93
N GLY A 405 18.81 -16.89 -24.10
CA GLY A 405 18.34 -16.36 -25.38
C GLY A 405 17.81 -17.43 -26.35
N ASP A 406 17.75 -18.70 -25.91
CA ASP A 406 17.39 -19.84 -26.75
C ASP A 406 16.01 -20.40 -26.32
N PHE A 407 14.93 -19.93 -26.97
CA PHE A 407 13.58 -20.43 -26.69
C PHE A 407 13.41 -21.90 -27.08
N ALA A 408 13.21 -22.76 -26.07
CA ALA A 408 13.02 -24.20 -26.24
C ALA A 408 11.59 -24.67 -25.89
N GLY A 409 10.69 -23.74 -25.56
CA GLY A 409 9.29 -23.96 -25.16
C GLY A 409 8.98 -23.33 -23.80
N ALA A 410 7.72 -23.35 -23.38
CA ALA A 410 7.27 -22.74 -22.13
C ALA A 410 8.01 -23.26 -20.87
N ASP A 411 8.38 -24.55 -20.84
CA ASP A 411 9.15 -25.14 -19.71
C ASP A 411 10.66 -24.79 -19.73
N ASN A 412 11.13 -24.04 -20.74
CA ASN A 412 12.49 -23.52 -20.85
C ASN A 412 12.49 -22.31 -21.81
N PRO A 413 11.99 -21.16 -21.32
CA PRO A 413 11.75 -19.98 -22.14
C PRO A 413 13.05 -19.34 -22.62
N GLY A 414 14.14 -19.49 -21.87
CA GLY A 414 15.45 -18.93 -22.22
C GLY A 414 15.56 -17.42 -21.99
N THR A 415 14.52 -16.82 -21.43
CA THR A 415 14.32 -15.41 -21.09
C THR A 415 15.14 -14.99 -19.87
N SER A 416 15.19 -13.69 -19.63
CA SER A 416 15.95 -13.06 -18.56
C SER A 416 15.08 -12.85 -17.32
N PRO A 417 15.42 -13.42 -16.14
CA PRO A 417 14.63 -13.30 -14.91
C PRO A 417 14.66 -11.92 -14.23
N VAL A 418 15.11 -10.90 -14.93
CA VAL A 418 15.25 -9.55 -14.40
C VAL A 418 14.83 -8.51 -15.44
N ALA A 419 14.21 -8.96 -16.53
CA ALA A 419 13.78 -8.12 -17.62
C ALA A 419 12.43 -8.62 -18.15
N PHE A 420 11.37 -7.89 -17.78
CA PHE A 420 9.99 -8.18 -18.17
C PHE A 420 9.79 -8.50 -19.67
N ASP A 421 10.58 -7.87 -20.55
CA ASP A 421 10.61 -8.07 -22.00
C ASP A 421 12.07 -8.33 -22.42
N SER A 422 12.38 -9.60 -22.67
CA SER A 422 13.75 -10.06 -22.91
C SER A 422 14.36 -9.59 -24.23
N ASP A 423 13.55 -9.34 -25.26
CA ASP A 423 14.02 -8.94 -26.59
C ASP A 423 13.75 -7.48 -26.97
N GLY A 424 13.03 -6.76 -26.11
CA GLY A 424 12.81 -5.33 -26.16
C GLY A 424 11.80 -4.90 -27.21
N ASP A 425 10.83 -5.75 -27.55
CA ASP A 425 9.84 -5.49 -28.58
C ASP A 425 8.46 -5.03 -28.11
N ILE A 426 8.33 -4.86 -26.78
CA ILE A 426 7.25 -4.36 -25.90
C ILE A 426 6.31 -5.42 -25.29
N PHE A 427 6.39 -6.68 -25.70
CA PHE A 427 5.57 -7.74 -25.13
C PHE A 427 6.37 -8.48 -24.06
N GLY A 428 5.77 -8.70 -22.89
CA GLY A 428 6.43 -9.44 -21.82
C GLY A 428 6.56 -10.93 -22.14
N ASP A 429 7.52 -11.61 -21.51
CA ASP A 429 7.94 -12.91 -21.99
C ASP A 429 6.87 -14.00 -21.81
N TRP A 430 6.19 -14.05 -20.66
CA TRP A 430 5.03 -14.91 -20.46
C TRP A 430 3.92 -14.65 -21.50
N SER A 431 3.67 -13.39 -21.82
CA SER A 431 2.62 -13.01 -22.78
C SER A 431 2.92 -13.58 -24.16
N GLU A 432 4.16 -13.47 -24.61
CA GLU A 432 4.60 -14.02 -25.88
C GLU A 432 4.48 -15.54 -25.92
N ILE A 433 4.90 -16.21 -24.84
CA ILE A 433 4.76 -17.67 -24.71
C ILE A 433 3.29 -18.09 -24.79
N SER A 434 2.41 -17.39 -24.09
CA SER A 434 0.97 -17.67 -24.07
C SER A 434 0.32 -17.48 -25.44
N ARG A 435 0.89 -16.61 -26.28
CA ARG A 435 0.44 -16.28 -27.65
C ARG A 435 1.22 -17.04 -28.73
N GLU A 436 1.98 -18.06 -28.34
CA GLU A 436 2.76 -18.92 -29.24
C GLU A 436 3.83 -18.15 -30.05
N THR A 437 4.34 -17.05 -29.52
CA THR A 437 5.45 -16.26 -30.08
C THR A 437 6.75 -16.53 -29.33
N ASN A 438 7.85 -15.87 -29.71
CA ASN A 438 9.18 -16.23 -29.21
C ASN A 438 9.73 -15.04 -28.43
N PRO A 439 9.82 -15.12 -27.09
CA PRO A 439 10.22 -14.01 -26.22
C PRO A 439 11.69 -13.60 -26.31
N ASN A 440 12.44 -14.19 -27.24
CA ASN A 440 13.85 -13.89 -27.47
C ASN A 440 14.13 -13.48 -28.92
N ASP A 441 13.08 -13.13 -29.69
CA ASP A 441 13.17 -12.68 -31.07
C ASP A 441 12.13 -11.58 -31.35
N ALA A 442 12.56 -10.32 -31.26
CA ALA A 442 11.78 -9.10 -31.47
C ALA A 442 11.01 -8.99 -32.81
N SER A 443 11.18 -9.97 -33.70
CA SER A 443 10.43 -10.10 -34.95
C SER A 443 9.29 -11.11 -34.89
N SER A 444 9.19 -11.87 -33.81
CA SER A 444 8.26 -12.96 -33.54
C SER A 444 7.40 -12.58 -32.34
N LYS A 445 6.36 -11.78 -32.62
CA LYS A 445 5.52 -11.15 -31.59
C LYS A 445 4.04 -11.21 -31.88
N PRO A 446 3.16 -10.96 -30.88
CA PRO A 446 1.72 -10.92 -31.08
C PRO A 446 1.32 -10.02 -32.26
N GLU A 447 0.46 -10.54 -33.14
CA GLU A 447 0.03 -9.81 -34.34
C GLU A 447 -1.05 -8.79 -33.96
N VAL A 448 -0.73 -7.50 -34.08
CA VAL A 448 -1.72 -6.42 -33.99
C VAL A 448 -2.69 -6.54 -35.17
N ALA A 449 -3.98 -6.68 -34.89
CA ALA A 449 -4.99 -6.75 -35.93
C ALA A 449 -5.00 -5.47 -36.79
N LYS A 450 -5.53 -5.58 -38.01
CA LYS A 450 -5.54 -4.48 -38.99
C LYS A 450 -6.30 -3.24 -38.50
N ASP A 451 -7.32 -3.44 -37.69
CA ASP A 451 -8.16 -2.41 -37.09
C ASP A 451 -8.79 -2.94 -35.80
N TRP A 452 -9.18 -2.03 -34.91
CA TRP A 452 -9.77 -2.33 -33.61
C TRP A 452 -10.99 -3.27 -33.70
N VAL A 453 -11.86 -3.05 -34.68
CA VAL A 453 -13.03 -3.93 -34.92
C VAL A 453 -12.60 -5.38 -35.16
N THR A 454 -11.53 -5.59 -35.93
CA THR A 454 -11.03 -6.95 -36.16
C THR A 454 -10.43 -7.54 -34.88
N GLN A 455 -9.73 -6.73 -34.08
CA GLN A 455 -9.17 -7.16 -32.79
C GLN A 455 -10.26 -7.65 -31.86
N ILE A 456 -11.24 -6.79 -31.55
CA ILE A 456 -12.35 -7.10 -30.63
C ILE A 456 -13.15 -8.33 -31.07
N ASN A 457 -13.32 -8.57 -32.36
CA ASN A 457 -13.99 -9.79 -32.82
C ASN A 457 -13.16 -11.07 -32.56
N ASN A 458 -11.83 -10.98 -32.54
CA ASN A 458 -10.98 -12.13 -32.22
C ASN A 458 -11.08 -12.50 -30.74
N ASP A 459 -11.35 -11.52 -29.87
CA ASP A 459 -11.45 -11.68 -28.42
C ASP A 459 -12.90 -11.98 -27.96
N GLU A 460 -13.80 -12.21 -28.92
CA GLU A 460 -15.14 -12.80 -28.75
C GLU A 460 -15.99 -12.21 -27.57
N PRO A 461 -16.31 -10.91 -27.54
CA PRO A 461 -17.11 -10.31 -26.47
C PRO A 461 -18.54 -10.87 -26.43
N SER A 462 -19.07 -11.08 -25.22
CA SER A 462 -20.48 -11.39 -24.99
C SER A 462 -21.38 -10.27 -25.47
N TYR A 463 -20.99 -9.02 -25.15
CA TYR A 463 -21.69 -7.82 -25.54
C TYR A 463 -20.72 -6.80 -26.12
N TRP A 464 -21.10 -6.19 -27.23
CA TRP A 464 -20.33 -5.15 -27.89
C TRP A 464 -21.27 -4.10 -28.48
N TYR A 465 -21.28 -2.91 -27.87
CA TYR A 465 -22.16 -1.80 -28.23
C TYR A 465 -21.36 -0.68 -28.88
N ARG A 466 -21.91 -0.11 -29.96
CA ARG A 466 -21.22 0.89 -30.78
C ARG A 466 -22.13 2.06 -31.12
N PHE A 467 -21.66 3.30 -30.93
CA PHE A 467 -22.45 4.53 -31.11
C PHE A 467 -22.50 5.00 -32.59
N GLU A 468 -22.70 4.07 -33.52
CA GLU A 468 -22.61 4.31 -34.98
C GLU A 468 -23.80 5.08 -35.57
N SER A 469 -24.97 4.98 -34.91
CA SER A 469 -26.20 5.63 -35.35
C SER A 469 -26.10 7.15 -35.23
N ASP A 470 -26.82 7.88 -36.08
CA ASP A 470 -27.08 9.31 -35.96
C ASP A 470 -28.51 9.61 -35.50
N SER A 471 -29.25 8.58 -35.05
CA SER A 471 -30.62 8.69 -34.58
C SER A 471 -30.88 7.86 -33.34
N THR A 472 -31.53 8.48 -32.36
CA THR A 472 -31.91 7.81 -31.10
C THR A 472 -33.04 6.80 -31.29
N ASP A 473 -33.83 6.92 -32.35
CA ASP A 473 -34.89 5.96 -32.72
C ASP A 473 -34.34 4.58 -33.13
N ALA A 474 -33.05 4.48 -33.47
CA ALA A 474 -32.43 3.25 -33.93
C ALA A 474 -32.00 2.32 -32.78
N GLY A 475 -31.95 2.82 -31.54
CA GLY A 475 -31.32 2.12 -30.41
C GLY A 475 -29.80 1.97 -30.59
N LEU A 476 -29.20 1.21 -29.68
CA LEU A 476 -27.77 0.89 -29.62
C LEU A 476 -27.59 -0.62 -29.81
N PRO A 477 -27.27 -1.09 -31.03
CA PRO A 477 -27.27 -2.52 -31.33
C PRO A 477 -26.11 -3.25 -30.64
N ASN A 478 -26.37 -4.46 -30.13
CA ASN A 478 -25.32 -5.38 -29.69
C ASN A 478 -24.74 -6.15 -30.89
N GLN A 479 -23.42 -6.17 -31.01
CA GLN A 479 -22.66 -6.89 -32.03
C GLN A 479 -21.85 -8.06 -31.46
N GLY A 480 -21.94 -8.33 -30.15
CA GLY A 480 -21.31 -9.47 -29.48
C GLY A 480 -22.05 -10.79 -29.70
N ALA A 481 -21.69 -11.81 -28.93
CA ALA A 481 -22.24 -13.16 -29.06
C ALA A 481 -23.75 -13.27 -28.73
N VAL A 482 -24.32 -12.31 -27.98
CA VAL A 482 -25.71 -12.34 -27.53
C VAL A 482 -26.65 -11.55 -28.45
N ASP A 483 -27.18 -12.22 -29.48
CA ASP A 483 -28.14 -11.65 -30.43
C ASP A 483 -29.42 -11.10 -29.76
N GLY A 484 -29.83 -9.89 -30.15
CA GLY A 484 -31.13 -9.32 -29.80
C GLY A 484 -31.22 -8.64 -28.43
N PHE A 485 -30.07 -8.41 -27.80
CA PHE A 485 -29.93 -7.64 -26.56
C PHE A 485 -29.48 -6.22 -26.90
N ASP A 486 -30.34 -5.42 -27.53
CA ASP A 486 -30.01 -4.06 -27.95
C ASP A 486 -30.32 -3.03 -26.85
N GLY A 487 -29.46 -2.02 -26.70
CA GLY A 487 -29.70 -0.88 -25.81
C GLY A 487 -30.71 0.11 -26.38
N THR A 488 -31.48 0.75 -25.51
CA THR A 488 -32.41 1.84 -25.88
C THR A 488 -31.97 3.13 -25.23
N PHE A 489 -31.85 4.20 -26.01
CA PHE A 489 -31.53 5.52 -25.48
C PHE A 489 -32.70 6.09 -24.66
N SER A 490 -32.39 6.73 -23.53
CA SER A 490 -33.38 7.48 -22.77
C SER A 490 -33.97 8.64 -23.60
N ASP A 491 -35.11 9.18 -23.18
CA ASP A 491 -35.78 10.29 -23.85
C ASP A 491 -35.01 11.63 -23.78
N LYS A 492 -33.90 11.68 -23.03
CA LYS A 492 -32.99 12.83 -22.98
C LYS A 492 -31.97 12.87 -24.08
N TRP A 493 -31.60 11.73 -24.63
CA TRP A 493 -30.74 11.68 -25.79
C TRP A 493 -31.40 12.38 -26.98
N GLN A 494 -30.62 13.19 -27.67
CA GLN A 494 -30.98 13.80 -28.94
C GLN A 494 -30.09 13.24 -30.05
N ASP A 495 -30.57 13.26 -31.29
CA ASP A 495 -29.75 12.91 -32.47
C ASP A 495 -28.42 13.71 -32.52
N ALA A 496 -28.40 14.90 -31.92
CA ALA A 496 -27.20 15.75 -31.83
C ALA A 496 -26.16 15.27 -30.81
N ASP A 497 -26.51 14.37 -29.91
CA ASP A 497 -25.61 13.75 -28.94
C ASP A 497 -24.90 12.52 -29.54
N LEU A 498 -25.40 12.01 -30.67
CA LEU A 498 -24.83 10.89 -31.41
C LEU A 498 -23.94 11.36 -32.57
N GLY A 499 -23.15 10.43 -33.10
CA GLY A 499 -22.31 10.67 -34.26
C GLY A 499 -21.14 11.63 -34.01
N LYS A 500 -20.65 11.66 -32.78
CA LYS A 500 -19.51 12.49 -32.37
C LYS A 500 -18.20 11.90 -32.87
N GLU A 501 -17.16 12.73 -32.82
CA GLU A 501 -15.81 12.29 -33.13
C GLU A 501 -15.38 11.21 -32.13
N SER A 502 -14.87 10.11 -32.68
CA SER A 502 -14.36 8.93 -31.98
C SER A 502 -12.98 9.19 -31.37
N ALA A 503 -12.46 8.27 -30.56
CA ALA A 503 -11.10 8.38 -30.02
C ALA A 503 -10.03 8.35 -31.12
N PHE A 504 -10.22 7.53 -32.16
CA PHE A 504 -9.30 7.40 -33.28
C PHE A 504 -10.01 7.28 -34.63
N ASP A 505 -9.30 7.66 -35.69
CA ASP A 505 -9.73 7.47 -37.07
C ASP A 505 -9.83 5.97 -37.42
N GLY A 506 -11.01 5.39 -37.26
CA GLY A 506 -11.29 3.99 -37.63
C GLY A 506 -11.96 3.15 -36.55
N LEU A 507 -12.03 3.65 -35.31
CA LEU A 507 -12.81 3.07 -34.23
C LEU A 507 -14.29 3.13 -34.57
N GLY A 508 -14.83 4.33 -34.80
CA GLY A 508 -16.25 4.45 -35.12
C GLY A 508 -16.78 5.86 -34.96
N LYS A 509 -17.87 5.99 -34.22
CA LYS A 509 -18.40 7.26 -33.73
C LYS A 509 -18.75 7.13 -32.26
N ALA A 510 -18.59 8.23 -31.54
CA ALA A 510 -18.91 8.32 -30.13
C ALA A 510 -20.33 8.87 -29.85
N GLY A 511 -20.83 8.58 -28.66
CA GLY A 511 -22.00 9.21 -28.06
C GLY A 511 -21.61 10.16 -26.92
N GLU A 512 -22.31 11.29 -26.79
CA GLU A 512 -22.09 12.28 -25.73
C GLU A 512 -23.22 12.22 -24.68
N PHE A 513 -22.87 11.87 -23.45
CA PHE A 513 -23.76 11.88 -22.31
C PHE A 513 -23.86 13.31 -21.78
N THR A 514 -24.91 14.02 -22.22
CA THR A 514 -25.21 15.39 -21.77
C THR A 514 -26.25 15.38 -20.64
N GLY A 515 -26.17 16.30 -19.69
CA GLY A 515 -27.05 16.25 -18.51
C GLY A 515 -26.75 17.29 -17.45
N PRO A 516 -27.51 17.31 -16.34
CA PRO A 516 -27.13 18.09 -15.16
C PRO A 516 -25.77 17.61 -14.61
N PRO A 517 -25.04 18.46 -13.85
CA PRO A 517 -23.79 18.06 -13.22
C PRO A 517 -23.97 16.81 -12.33
N PRO A 518 -22.89 16.05 -12.03
CA PRO A 518 -22.90 14.83 -11.20
C PRO A 518 -23.40 14.95 -9.74
N SER A 519 -24.28 15.90 -9.40
CA SER A 519 -24.76 16.14 -8.04
C SER A 519 -26.21 16.66 -7.96
N ASP A 520 -26.91 16.79 -9.08
CA ASP A 520 -28.11 17.64 -9.16
C ASP A 520 -29.41 16.92 -9.61
N ILE A 521 -29.46 15.58 -9.58
CA ILE A 521 -30.70 14.82 -9.79
C ILE A 521 -31.43 14.68 -8.45
N SER A 522 -32.41 15.57 -8.19
CA SER A 522 -33.17 15.59 -6.94
C SER A 522 -34.50 14.81 -7.03
N LEU A 523 -34.61 13.79 -6.15
CA LEU A 523 -35.80 13.30 -5.41
C LEU A 523 -36.94 12.57 -6.16
N PHE A 524 -37.13 11.28 -5.83
CA PHE A 524 -38.46 10.70 -5.51
C PHE A 524 -38.39 9.67 -4.37
N SER A 525 -39.34 9.80 -3.44
CA SER A 525 -39.77 8.72 -2.56
C SER A 525 -40.78 7.87 -3.31
N ASP A 526 -40.61 6.55 -3.26
CA ASP A 526 -41.50 5.48 -3.74
C ASP A 526 -40.86 4.73 -4.92
N TRP A 527 -40.76 3.41 -4.73
CA TRP A 527 -40.08 2.36 -5.50
C TRP A 527 -40.52 2.20 -6.99
N GLU A 528 -40.79 3.29 -7.70
CA GLU A 528 -41.15 3.34 -9.11
C GLU A 528 -40.10 4.18 -9.87
N PHE A 529 -39.13 3.48 -10.46
CA PHE A 529 -38.01 4.07 -11.22
C PHE A 529 -38.51 4.67 -12.55
N ASP A 530 -38.82 5.97 -12.56
CA ASP A 530 -39.10 6.75 -13.77
C ASP A 530 -38.05 7.84 -13.95
N PHE A 531 -36.93 7.46 -14.56
CA PHE A 531 -35.83 8.37 -14.93
C PHE A 531 -36.15 9.22 -16.18
N SER A 532 -37.33 9.05 -16.78
CA SER A 532 -37.68 9.75 -18.03
C SER A 532 -37.64 11.27 -17.84
N GLY A 533 -36.87 11.91 -18.71
CA GLY A 533 -36.77 13.35 -18.75
C GLY A 533 -35.84 13.96 -17.70
N GLN A 534 -34.89 13.23 -17.12
CA GLN A 534 -33.87 13.80 -16.21
C GLN A 534 -32.42 13.56 -16.62
N ALA A 535 -32.05 12.34 -17.03
CA ALA A 535 -30.68 11.97 -17.37
C ALA A 535 -30.56 11.32 -18.77
N SER A 536 -29.41 11.48 -19.40
CA SER A 536 -29.07 10.76 -20.64
C SER A 536 -28.40 9.44 -20.26
N PHE A 537 -29.02 8.32 -20.59
CA PHE A 537 -28.52 6.97 -20.30
C PHE A 537 -28.95 5.99 -21.39
N VAL A 538 -28.35 4.81 -21.43
CA VAL A 538 -28.81 3.69 -22.26
C VAL A 538 -29.38 2.60 -21.34
N ASP A 539 -30.59 2.14 -21.66
CA ASP A 539 -31.26 1.04 -20.99
C ASP A 539 -31.08 -0.25 -21.80
N PHE A 540 -30.40 -1.25 -21.25
CA PHE A 540 -30.24 -2.55 -21.89
C PHE A 540 -31.48 -3.44 -21.82
N GLY A 541 -32.54 -3.00 -21.14
CA GLY A 541 -33.81 -3.69 -21.00
C GLY A 541 -33.81 -4.72 -19.87
N ASP A 542 -32.87 -5.66 -19.93
CA ASP A 542 -32.59 -6.69 -18.93
C ASP A 542 -31.19 -6.46 -18.29
N VAL A 543 -30.90 -7.13 -17.18
CA VAL A 543 -29.58 -7.07 -16.51
C VAL A 543 -28.52 -7.83 -17.30
N LEU A 544 -27.28 -7.33 -17.32
CA LEU A 544 -26.13 -7.95 -17.96
C LEU A 544 -25.61 -9.13 -17.12
N PRO A 545 -25.80 -10.39 -17.52
CA PRO A 545 -25.52 -11.56 -16.68
C PRO A 545 -24.06 -11.67 -16.23
N GLU A 546 -23.13 -11.29 -17.09
CA GLU A 546 -21.68 -11.29 -16.88
C GLU A 546 -21.31 -10.33 -15.75
N LEU A 547 -22.11 -9.28 -15.55
CA LEU A 547 -21.99 -8.29 -14.48
C LEU A 547 -22.99 -8.54 -13.34
N THR A 548 -23.46 -9.78 -13.14
CA THR A 548 -24.35 -10.16 -12.03
C THR A 548 -23.78 -11.28 -11.16
N ASN A 549 -24.10 -11.25 -9.86
CA ASN A 549 -24.02 -12.35 -8.88
C ASN A 549 -22.71 -13.18 -8.95
N PHE A 550 -21.67 -12.69 -8.29
CA PHE A 550 -20.41 -13.44 -8.14
C PHE A 550 -20.47 -14.53 -7.04
N ARG A 551 -21.53 -14.59 -6.22
CA ARG A 551 -21.67 -15.55 -5.11
C ARG A 551 -22.11 -16.96 -5.51
N SER A 552 -22.98 -17.07 -6.52
CA SER A 552 -23.64 -18.35 -6.90
C SER A 552 -23.14 -18.94 -8.23
N ALA A 553 -22.20 -18.24 -8.87
CA ALA A 553 -21.52 -18.64 -10.08
C ALA A 553 -20.60 -19.86 -9.82
N PRO A 554 -19.96 -20.47 -10.85
CA PRO A 554 -19.04 -21.58 -10.66
C PRO A 554 -17.92 -21.22 -9.67
N GLU A 555 -17.19 -22.23 -9.15
CA GLU A 555 -15.99 -22.01 -8.30
C GLU A 555 -15.02 -20.96 -8.89
N ILE A 556 -15.06 -20.71 -10.21
CA ILE A 556 -14.30 -19.67 -10.91
C ILE A 556 -15.22 -18.89 -11.86
N LYS A 557 -15.16 -17.54 -11.84
CA LYS A 557 -15.84 -16.63 -12.78
C LYS A 557 -14.92 -15.46 -13.11
N ALA A 558 -14.81 -15.07 -14.38
CA ALA A 558 -14.07 -13.88 -14.78
C ALA A 558 -14.94 -12.98 -15.66
N THR A 559 -14.70 -11.68 -15.58
CA THR A 559 -15.39 -10.68 -16.39
C THR A 559 -14.43 -9.54 -16.71
N SER A 560 -14.44 -9.08 -17.96
CA SER A 560 -13.72 -7.88 -18.38
C SER A 560 -14.69 -6.86 -18.98
N VAL A 561 -14.47 -5.57 -18.69
CA VAL A 561 -15.25 -4.44 -19.21
C VAL A 561 -14.29 -3.45 -19.86
N GLU A 562 -14.56 -3.11 -21.11
CA GLU A 562 -13.70 -2.26 -21.92
C GLU A 562 -14.50 -1.16 -22.62
N TYR A 563 -13.98 0.06 -22.63
CA TYR A 563 -14.54 1.17 -23.40
C TYR A 563 -13.50 2.28 -23.62
N TRP A 564 -13.84 3.22 -24.50
CA TRP A 564 -13.15 4.50 -24.59
C TRP A 564 -13.98 5.58 -23.92
N ILE A 565 -13.32 6.41 -23.12
CA ILE A 565 -13.94 7.48 -22.35
C ILE A 565 -13.24 8.80 -22.61
N LYS A 566 -14.02 9.88 -22.65
CA LYS A 566 -13.51 11.25 -22.66
C LYS A 566 -14.33 12.12 -21.75
N THR A 567 -13.72 12.64 -20.70
CA THR A 567 -14.41 13.49 -19.73
C THR A 567 -13.51 14.54 -19.11
N SER A 568 -14.12 15.61 -18.64
CA SER A 568 -13.49 16.64 -17.82
C SER A 568 -14.23 16.86 -16.49
N HIS A 569 -15.03 15.88 -16.08
CA HIS A 569 -15.92 15.97 -14.92
C HIS A 569 -15.47 14.98 -13.86
N ALA A 570 -14.93 15.51 -12.76
CA ALA A 570 -14.77 14.76 -11.52
C ALA A 570 -16.11 14.60 -10.79
N GLY A 571 -16.16 13.66 -9.86
CA GLY A 571 -17.24 13.53 -8.89
C GLY A 571 -17.38 14.76 -7.99
N SER A 572 -18.41 14.78 -7.15
CA SER A 572 -18.73 15.96 -6.33
C SER A 572 -18.41 15.82 -4.83
N GLN A 573 -17.96 14.64 -4.38
CA GLN A 573 -17.85 14.28 -2.95
C GLN A 573 -16.53 13.54 -2.62
N GLY A 574 -15.39 14.24 -2.67
CA GLY A 574 -14.09 13.71 -2.19
C GLY A 574 -13.77 12.31 -2.72
N THR A 575 -13.18 11.45 -1.89
CA THR A 575 -12.74 10.09 -2.25
C THR A 575 -13.82 9.00 -2.13
N GLN A 576 -15.08 9.34 -1.83
CA GLN A 576 -16.14 8.34 -1.59
C GLN A 576 -16.77 7.82 -2.90
N THR A 577 -16.91 6.50 -3.04
CA THR A 577 -17.35 5.83 -4.27
C THR A 577 -18.87 5.90 -4.51
N TRP A 578 -19.71 5.79 -3.47
CA TRP A 578 -21.18 5.66 -3.60
C TRP A 578 -21.93 6.89 -4.14
N ASN A 579 -21.26 8.04 -4.30
CA ASN A 579 -21.81 9.26 -4.92
C ASN A 579 -20.98 9.72 -6.13
N SER A 580 -20.11 8.85 -6.65
CA SER A 580 -19.27 9.16 -7.79
C SER A 580 -20.01 8.83 -9.09
N PRO A 581 -19.91 9.66 -10.15
CA PRO A 581 -20.36 9.27 -11.47
C PRO A 581 -19.60 8.02 -11.90
N ALA A 582 -20.32 7.04 -12.45
CA ALA A 582 -19.74 5.84 -13.01
C ALA A 582 -20.27 5.60 -14.43
N VAL A 583 -19.44 4.95 -15.24
CA VAL A 583 -19.80 4.59 -16.62
C VAL A 583 -20.86 3.49 -16.59
N ILE A 584 -20.67 2.46 -15.79
CA ILE A 584 -21.62 1.35 -15.62
C ILE A 584 -21.68 1.00 -14.13
N SER A 585 -22.87 0.95 -13.54
CA SER A 585 -22.99 0.73 -12.10
C SER A 585 -24.38 0.32 -11.62
N HIS A 586 -24.41 -0.28 -10.44
CA HIS A 586 -25.61 -0.58 -9.66
C HIS A 586 -25.28 -0.43 -8.17
N GLU A 587 -26.08 0.35 -7.44
CA GLU A 587 -26.02 0.52 -5.98
C GLU A 587 -27.16 -0.33 -5.39
N SER A 588 -26.86 -1.25 -4.46
CA SER A 588 -27.85 -2.16 -3.86
C SER A 588 -28.01 -1.89 -2.36
N PRO A 589 -29.22 -2.03 -1.78
CA PRO A 589 -29.42 -1.74 -0.37
C PRO A 589 -28.93 -2.89 0.54
N GLY A 590 -27.72 -2.72 1.10
CA GLY A 590 -27.23 -3.50 2.24
C GLY A 590 -26.38 -4.72 1.92
N ASP A 591 -25.96 -4.89 0.66
CA ASP A 591 -25.14 -6.01 0.19
C ASP A 591 -24.35 -5.70 -1.10
N GLY A 592 -23.44 -4.71 -1.07
CA GLY A 592 -22.39 -4.57 -2.07
C GLY A 592 -22.74 -3.66 -3.25
N ASP A 593 -22.04 -2.54 -3.45
CA ASP A 593 -22.21 -1.74 -4.67
C ASP A 593 -21.26 -2.17 -5.81
N MET A 594 -21.75 -2.17 -7.05
CA MET A 594 -20.94 -2.45 -8.23
C MET A 594 -20.75 -1.19 -9.09
N TYR A 595 -19.49 -0.80 -9.30
CA TYR A 595 -19.09 0.36 -10.10
C TYR A 595 -17.96 0.02 -11.06
N TRP A 596 -18.25 -0.05 -12.35
CA TRP A 596 -17.26 -0.22 -13.41
C TRP A 596 -16.90 1.15 -14.00
N GLY A 597 -15.84 1.75 -13.45
CA GLY A 597 -15.32 3.05 -13.86
C GLY A 597 -15.99 4.23 -13.17
N TRP A 598 -15.89 4.28 -11.84
CA TRP A 598 -16.26 5.45 -11.05
C TRP A 598 -15.16 6.51 -11.10
N ILE A 599 -15.56 7.78 -10.96
CA ILE A 599 -14.66 8.93 -10.92
C ILE A 599 -14.93 9.75 -9.65
N ASN A 600 -13.96 9.80 -8.74
CA ASN A 600 -14.14 10.51 -7.47
C ASN A 600 -14.01 12.04 -7.63
N GLY A 601 -14.14 12.77 -6.52
CA GLY A 601 -14.05 14.24 -6.50
C GLY A 601 -12.67 14.82 -6.80
N ASP A 602 -11.62 14.01 -6.70
CA ASP A 602 -10.24 14.38 -7.02
C ASP A 602 -9.90 14.08 -8.48
N GLY A 603 -10.77 13.37 -9.20
CA GLY A 603 -10.58 13.00 -10.60
C GLY A 603 -9.97 11.61 -10.78
N ASP A 604 -9.73 10.88 -9.70
CA ASP A 604 -9.22 9.52 -9.78
C ASP A 604 -10.27 8.60 -10.41
N PHE A 605 -9.81 7.80 -11.36
CA PHE A 605 -10.59 6.75 -11.99
C PHE A 605 -10.34 5.41 -11.29
N GLY A 606 -11.41 4.66 -11.02
CA GLY A 606 -11.32 3.35 -10.41
C GLY A 606 -12.51 2.45 -10.70
N PHE A 607 -12.47 1.22 -10.22
CA PHE A 607 -13.60 0.32 -10.25
C PHE A 607 -13.72 -0.50 -8.96
N SER A 608 -14.95 -0.98 -8.74
CA SER A 608 -15.35 -1.73 -7.56
C SER A 608 -16.38 -2.77 -7.98
N THR A 609 -16.20 -4.03 -7.59
CA THR A 609 -17.24 -5.06 -7.76
C THR A 609 -17.94 -5.39 -6.45
N SER A 610 -17.79 -4.50 -5.46
CA SER A 610 -18.30 -4.61 -4.09
C SER A 610 -18.23 -3.26 -3.36
N ASP A 611 -18.64 -3.24 -2.09
CA ASP A 611 -18.51 -2.08 -1.17
C ASP A 611 -17.07 -1.57 -0.97
N ILE A 612 -16.06 -2.27 -1.49
CA ILE A 612 -14.67 -1.87 -1.41
C ILE A 612 -14.21 -1.32 -2.77
N ALA A 613 -13.56 -0.15 -2.74
CA ALA A 613 -12.76 0.33 -3.85
C ALA A 613 -11.64 -0.68 -4.15
N GLU A 614 -11.74 -1.42 -5.26
CA GLU A 614 -10.75 -2.46 -5.57
C GLU A 614 -9.46 -1.86 -6.12
N LEU A 615 -9.61 -0.99 -7.11
CA LEU A 615 -8.50 -0.34 -7.79
C LEU A 615 -8.88 1.09 -8.15
N SER A 616 -7.95 2.01 -7.92
CA SER A 616 -8.03 3.37 -8.43
C SER A 616 -6.65 3.91 -8.77
N THR A 617 -6.61 4.83 -9.72
CA THR A 617 -5.40 5.57 -10.12
C THR A 617 -4.80 6.32 -8.92
N GLY A 618 -5.63 6.94 -8.07
CA GLY A 618 -5.19 7.64 -6.86
C GLY A 618 -4.23 8.83 -7.14
N ALA A 619 -4.02 9.67 -6.13
CA ALA A 619 -3.18 10.86 -6.26
C ALA A 619 -1.70 10.56 -6.62
N SER A 620 -1.22 9.35 -6.31
CA SER A 620 0.17 8.93 -6.48
C SER A 620 0.51 8.36 -7.87
N SER A 621 -0.48 7.95 -8.68
CA SER A 621 -0.21 7.51 -10.06
C SER A 621 0.21 8.65 -10.99
N GLY A 622 -0.16 9.89 -10.65
CA GLY A 622 0.03 11.06 -11.52
C GLY A 622 -0.77 10.99 -12.82
N TYR A 623 -1.75 10.09 -12.93
CA TYR A 623 -2.53 9.82 -14.12
C TYR A 623 -3.99 10.30 -13.94
N GLU A 624 -4.46 11.19 -14.80
CA GLU A 624 -5.75 11.87 -14.64
C GLU A 624 -6.67 11.57 -15.84
N VAL A 625 -7.76 10.83 -15.62
CA VAL A 625 -8.75 10.49 -16.68
C VAL A 625 -9.72 11.65 -16.97
N VAL A 626 -9.76 12.65 -16.08
CA VAL A 626 -10.62 13.84 -16.22
C VAL A 626 -9.92 15.03 -16.90
N ASP A 627 -8.86 14.76 -17.67
CA ASP A 627 -8.06 15.78 -18.34
C ASP A 627 -8.72 16.37 -19.61
N GLY A 628 -9.85 15.78 -20.04
CA GLY A 628 -10.58 16.17 -21.24
C GLY A 628 -10.02 15.60 -22.53
N GLU A 629 -9.18 14.57 -22.47
CA GLU A 629 -8.72 13.76 -23.60
C GLU A 629 -9.41 12.38 -23.63
N TRP A 630 -9.10 11.59 -24.66
CA TRP A 630 -9.64 10.24 -24.81
C TRP A 630 -8.72 9.25 -24.09
N HIS A 631 -9.33 8.35 -23.33
CA HIS A 631 -8.65 7.23 -22.70
C HIS A 631 -9.30 5.90 -23.07
N HIS A 632 -8.47 4.89 -23.30
CA HIS A 632 -8.85 3.49 -23.36
C HIS A 632 -8.85 2.93 -21.96
N VAL A 633 -9.91 2.23 -21.56
CA VAL A 633 -10.01 1.60 -20.25
C VAL A 633 -10.37 0.15 -20.43
N LEU A 634 -9.61 -0.74 -19.78
CA LEU A 634 -9.93 -2.14 -19.59
C LEU A 634 -9.89 -2.46 -18.09
N MET A 635 -11.00 -2.95 -17.55
CA MET A 635 -11.12 -3.40 -16.17
C MET A 635 -11.41 -4.90 -16.15
N VAL A 636 -10.77 -5.63 -15.25
CA VAL A 636 -10.82 -7.09 -15.19
C VAL A 636 -11.06 -7.54 -13.76
N LYS A 637 -12.02 -8.45 -13.58
CA LYS A 637 -12.26 -9.15 -12.32
C LYS A 637 -12.19 -10.65 -12.55
N GLN A 638 -11.37 -11.34 -11.76
CA GLN A 638 -11.35 -12.80 -11.72
C GLN A 638 -11.60 -13.31 -10.30
N TRP A 639 -12.68 -14.05 -10.16
CA TRP A 639 -13.08 -14.78 -8.97
C TRP A 639 -12.54 -16.19 -9.01
N ASN A 640 -11.73 -16.59 -8.02
CA ASN A 640 -11.10 -17.92 -7.96
C ASN A 640 -11.73 -18.87 -6.91
N GLY A 641 -12.82 -18.44 -6.26
CA GLY A 641 -13.55 -19.28 -5.30
C GLY A 641 -13.31 -18.90 -3.84
N GLU A 642 -13.75 -19.76 -2.91
CA GLU A 642 -13.60 -19.51 -1.46
C GLU A 642 -12.22 -19.89 -0.90
N GLU A 643 -11.44 -20.68 -1.64
CA GLU A 643 -10.14 -21.21 -1.17
C GLU A 643 -8.94 -20.42 -1.70
N ASP A 644 -9.08 -19.74 -2.85
CA ASP A 644 -8.00 -19.02 -3.52
C ASP A 644 -8.29 -17.50 -3.60
N PRO A 645 -7.28 -16.62 -3.51
CA PRO A 645 -7.45 -15.18 -3.67
C PRO A 645 -8.05 -14.81 -5.03
N SER A 646 -8.93 -13.81 -5.04
CA SER A 646 -9.48 -13.24 -6.27
C SER A 646 -8.64 -12.06 -6.73
N THR A 647 -8.56 -11.84 -8.04
CA THR A 647 -7.70 -10.83 -8.64
C THR A 647 -8.51 -9.77 -9.37
N SER A 648 -8.01 -8.54 -9.34
CA SER A 648 -8.55 -7.40 -10.05
C SER A 648 -7.43 -6.70 -10.81
N ALA A 649 -7.69 -6.26 -12.04
CA ALA A 649 -6.75 -5.49 -12.84
C ALA A 649 -7.42 -4.30 -13.53
N LEU A 650 -6.70 -3.18 -13.61
CA LEU A 650 -7.10 -1.96 -14.32
C LEU A 650 -5.97 -1.56 -15.28
N TYR A 651 -6.29 -1.50 -16.57
CA TYR A 651 -5.40 -1.02 -17.61
C TYR A 651 -5.99 0.24 -18.24
N ILE A 652 -5.17 1.29 -18.36
CA ILE A 652 -5.55 2.53 -19.04
C ILE A 652 -4.52 2.83 -20.12
N ASP A 653 -5.01 3.26 -21.29
CA ASP A 653 -4.23 3.65 -22.47
C ASP A 653 -3.22 2.58 -22.92
N GLY A 654 -3.70 1.34 -22.98
CA GLY A 654 -2.90 0.17 -23.39
C GLY A 654 -1.99 -0.40 -22.30
N GLY A 655 -2.10 0.06 -21.05
CA GLY A 655 -1.32 -0.43 -19.94
C GLY A 655 0.09 0.16 -19.86
N LYS A 656 0.86 -0.27 -18.86
CA LYS A 656 2.24 0.17 -18.61
C LYS A 656 3.14 -0.04 -19.85
N SER A 657 2.91 -1.13 -20.59
CA SER A 657 3.65 -1.47 -21.82
C SER A 657 3.46 -0.47 -22.96
N ALA A 658 2.33 0.26 -22.98
CA ALA A 658 2.10 1.37 -23.91
C ALA A 658 2.63 2.73 -23.39
N GLY A 659 2.98 2.80 -22.10
CA GLY A 659 3.24 4.04 -21.35
C GLY A 659 2.01 4.57 -20.60
N GLY A 660 0.94 3.78 -20.51
CA GLY A 660 -0.25 4.04 -19.71
C GLY A 660 -0.13 3.48 -18.29
N VAL A 661 -1.25 3.03 -17.72
CA VAL A 661 -1.34 2.55 -16.33
C VAL A 661 -1.75 1.08 -16.29
N SER A 662 -1.06 0.29 -15.48
CA SER A 662 -1.48 -1.06 -15.07
C SER A 662 -1.51 -1.11 -13.55
N LEU A 663 -2.65 -1.48 -12.97
CA LEU A 663 -2.83 -1.66 -11.54
C LEU A 663 -3.41 -3.04 -11.25
N PHE A 664 -2.95 -3.65 -10.17
CA PHE A 664 -3.34 -4.99 -9.75
C PHE A 664 -3.68 -5.00 -8.27
N SER A 665 -4.66 -5.81 -7.90
CA SER A 665 -5.05 -5.99 -6.51
C SER A 665 -5.51 -7.43 -6.32
N ASP A 666 -4.97 -8.06 -5.28
CA ASP A 666 -5.40 -9.37 -4.82
C ASP A 666 -6.26 -9.21 -3.58
N THR A 667 -7.40 -9.89 -3.58
CA THR A 667 -8.28 -9.92 -2.42
C THR A 667 -8.33 -11.33 -1.84
N ALA A 668 -8.11 -11.44 -0.53
CA ALA A 668 -8.02 -12.72 0.17
C ALA A 668 -9.23 -13.64 -0.08
N ALA A 669 -8.97 -14.95 -0.06
CA ALA A 669 -9.97 -15.98 -0.30
C ALA A 669 -11.14 -15.89 0.70
N GLY A 670 -12.37 -15.99 0.19
CA GLY A 670 -13.58 -16.04 1.02
C GLY A 670 -13.99 -14.73 1.70
N SER A 671 -13.50 -13.57 1.26
CA SER A 671 -13.91 -12.29 1.84
C SER A 671 -15.39 -12.00 1.52
N PRO A 672 -16.24 -11.74 2.55
CA PRO A 672 -17.66 -11.41 2.33
C PRO A 672 -17.87 -10.12 1.53
N SER A 673 -16.88 -9.22 1.56
CA SER A 673 -16.89 -7.92 0.90
C SER A 673 -16.66 -8.01 -0.61
N GLN A 674 -16.82 -9.16 -1.25
CA GLN A 674 -16.46 -9.39 -2.66
C GLN A 674 -17.67 -9.65 -3.57
N GLN A 675 -18.88 -9.58 -3.01
CA GLN A 675 -20.01 -10.23 -3.63
C GLN A 675 -21.28 -9.44 -3.37
N ASP A 676 -21.73 -8.76 -4.42
CA ASP A 676 -23.12 -8.35 -4.51
C ASP A 676 -23.97 -9.55 -4.97
N ASP A 677 -24.98 -9.87 -4.17
CA ASP A 677 -25.90 -11.00 -4.37
C ASP A 677 -27.06 -10.68 -5.32
N ASP A 678 -27.38 -9.39 -5.49
CA ASP A 678 -28.51 -8.90 -6.27
C ASP A 678 -28.19 -7.76 -7.27
N GLY A 679 -26.92 -7.37 -7.37
CA GLY A 679 -26.33 -6.41 -8.32
C GLY A 679 -26.51 -6.73 -9.78
N GLY A 680 -27.67 -6.39 -10.32
CA GLY A 680 -27.97 -6.50 -11.73
C GLY A 680 -27.68 -5.20 -12.48
N ILE A 681 -26.56 -5.12 -13.19
CA ILE A 681 -26.25 -3.93 -13.99
C ILE A 681 -27.13 -3.86 -15.24
N ARG A 682 -27.85 -2.74 -15.40
CA ARG A 682 -28.80 -2.51 -16.51
C ARG A 682 -28.56 -1.24 -17.32
N TYR A 683 -27.97 -0.22 -16.71
CA TYR A 683 -27.86 1.10 -17.32
C TYR A 683 -26.40 1.46 -17.64
N LEU A 684 -26.22 2.12 -18.78
CA LEU A 684 -24.97 2.78 -19.16
C LEU A 684 -25.11 4.29 -18.97
N GLY A 685 -24.12 4.89 -18.30
CA GLY A 685 -24.01 6.32 -18.02
C GLY A 685 -24.87 6.82 -16.86
N LEU A 686 -25.41 5.91 -16.05
CA LEU A 686 -26.25 6.21 -14.90
C LEU A 686 -25.95 5.25 -13.75
N VAL A 687 -25.81 5.80 -12.54
CA VAL A 687 -25.82 5.03 -11.30
C VAL A 687 -27.26 4.69 -10.93
N GLU A 688 -27.60 3.40 -11.01
CA GLU A 688 -28.87 2.88 -10.49
C GLU A 688 -28.81 2.74 -8.98
N LYS A 689 -29.93 3.03 -8.31
CA LYS A 689 -30.01 3.23 -6.86
C LYS A 689 -30.66 2.06 -6.10
N GLY A 690 -30.12 1.76 -4.93
CA GLY A 690 -30.66 0.96 -3.84
C GLY A 690 -31.53 1.78 -2.86
N ALA A 691 -32.17 1.14 -1.91
CA ALA A 691 -33.30 1.68 -1.15
C ALA A 691 -33.02 2.91 -0.23
N ASP A 692 -31.78 3.43 -0.15
CA ASP A 692 -31.28 4.18 1.01
C ASP A 692 -31.10 5.71 0.83
N GLY A 693 -31.65 6.31 -0.23
CA GLY A 693 -31.91 7.75 -0.22
C GLY A 693 -30.84 8.67 -0.83
N ASN A 694 -29.71 8.16 -1.35
CA ASN A 694 -28.70 8.93 -2.09
C ASN A 694 -29.24 9.47 -3.44
N PRO A 695 -28.64 10.55 -4.01
CA PRO A 695 -29.02 11.09 -5.32
C PRO A 695 -28.46 10.22 -6.46
N ASP A 696 -29.24 10.03 -7.53
CA ASP A 696 -28.75 9.37 -8.73
C ASP A 696 -27.65 10.24 -9.39
N VAL A 697 -26.59 9.62 -9.87
CA VAL A 697 -25.45 10.31 -10.48
C VAL A 697 -25.32 9.90 -11.94
N GLN A 698 -25.27 10.90 -12.83
CA GLN A 698 -25.08 10.69 -14.26
C GLN A 698 -23.61 10.86 -14.62
N PHE A 699 -23.09 9.95 -15.44
CA PHE A 699 -21.82 10.19 -16.14
C PHE A 699 -21.98 11.33 -17.15
N ILE A 700 -21.04 12.27 -17.14
CA ILE A 700 -20.96 13.36 -18.12
C ILE A 700 -19.65 13.26 -18.87
N GLY A 701 -19.74 13.09 -20.18
CA GLY A 701 -18.60 12.90 -21.05
C GLY A 701 -19.00 12.22 -22.34
N MET A 702 -18.01 11.72 -23.06
CA MET A 702 -18.22 10.94 -24.26
C MET A 702 -17.79 9.50 -23.99
N LEU A 703 -18.55 8.56 -24.54
CA LEU A 703 -18.16 7.17 -24.62
C LEU A 703 -18.06 6.78 -26.09
N ASP A 704 -17.07 5.97 -26.39
CA ASP A 704 -16.92 5.32 -27.67
C ASP A 704 -16.61 3.86 -27.45
N GLU A 705 -17.36 3.00 -28.14
CA GLU A 705 -17.35 1.56 -27.97
C GLU A 705 -17.58 1.08 -26.51
N LEU A 706 -18.24 -0.06 -26.34
CA LEU A 706 -18.34 -0.74 -25.05
C LEU A 706 -18.33 -2.24 -25.30
N ALA A 707 -17.35 -2.95 -24.77
CA ALA A 707 -17.24 -4.40 -24.85
C ALA A 707 -17.24 -5.02 -23.45
N ILE A 708 -17.92 -6.16 -23.32
CA ILE A 708 -18.01 -6.95 -22.10
C ILE A 708 -17.71 -8.40 -22.43
N TYR A 709 -16.79 -9.00 -21.69
CA TYR A 709 -16.26 -10.34 -21.90
C TYR A 709 -16.59 -11.24 -20.71
N ASP A 710 -16.82 -12.52 -20.95
CA ASP A 710 -17.08 -13.55 -19.93
C ASP A 710 -15.80 -14.25 -19.44
N HIS A 711 -14.64 -13.65 -19.74
CA HIS A 711 -13.32 -14.12 -19.37
C HIS A 711 -12.41 -12.93 -19.02
N ALA A 712 -11.30 -13.24 -18.34
CA ALA A 712 -10.27 -12.26 -18.01
C ALA A 712 -9.42 -11.97 -19.25
N LEU A 713 -9.32 -10.69 -19.59
CA LEU A 713 -8.31 -10.18 -20.51
C LEU A 713 -7.08 -9.76 -19.72
N ASP A 714 -5.92 -9.74 -20.37
CA ASP A 714 -4.64 -9.33 -19.77
C ASP A 714 -4.16 -7.96 -20.30
N GLU A 715 -3.00 -7.51 -19.81
CA GLU A 715 -2.39 -6.26 -20.29
C GLU A 715 -2.07 -6.30 -21.79
N THR A 716 -1.73 -7.48 -22.32
CA THR A 716 -1.40 -7.61 -23.73
C THR A 716 -2.63 -7.45 -24.60
N ASP A 717 -3.79 -7.94 -24.16
CA ASP A 717 -5.07 -7.64 -24.83
C ASP A 717 -5.32 -6.14 -24.81
N ALA A 718 -5.13 -5.46 -23.67
CA ALA A 718 -5.25 -4.00 -23.57
C ALA A 718 -4.34 -3.28 -24.58
N LEU A 719 -3.07 -3.69 -24.64
CA LEU A 719 -2.07 -3.14 -25.55
C LEU A 719 -2.44 -3.39 -27.03
N LEU A 720 -2.86 -4.60 -27.38
CA LEU A 720 -3.28 -4.93 -28.74
C LEU A 720 -4.50 -4.13 -29.16
N HIS A 721 -5.47 -3.92 -28.25
CA HIS A 721 -6.65 -3.11 -28.49
C HIS A 721 -6.27 -1.64 -28.70
N TRP A 722 -5.41 -1.08 -27.85
CA TRP A 722 -4.85 0.27 -27.99
C TRP A 722 -4.16 0.47 -29.34
N MET A 723 -3.25 -0.43 -29.71
CA MET A 723 -2.50 -0.37 -30.96
C MET A 723 -3.41 -0.53 -32.18
N ALA A 724 -4.39 -1.43 -32.13
CA ALA A 724 -5.34 -1.67 -33.21
C ALA A 724 -6.29 -0.48 -33.44
N ALA A 725 -6.55 0.32 -32.41
CA ALA A 725 -7.27 1.59 -32.51
C ALA A 725 -6.41 2.70 -33.16
N GLY A 726 -5.08 2.59 -33.10
CA GLY A 726 -4.14 3.59 -33.61
C GLY A 726 -3.40 4.35 -32.52
N GLY A 727 -3.48 3.87 -31.28
CA GLY A 727 -2.68 4.36 -30.16
C GLY A 727 -1.18 4.27 -30.46
N GLU A 728 -0.46 5.33 -30.16
CA GLU A 728 1.00 5.32 -30.23
C GLU A 728 1.54 4.66 -28.96
N VAL A 729 2.51 3.78 -29.12
CA VAL A 729 3.32 3.28 -28.00
C VAL A 729 4.46 4.26 -27.83
N SER A 730 4.51 4.94 -26.68
CA SER A 730 5.67 5.77 -26.37
C SER A 730 6.90 4.86 -26.23
N GLY A 731 7.91 5.08 -27.08
CA GLY A 731 8.93 4.05 -27.32
C GLY A 731 9.72 3.64 -26.07
N GLY A 732 9.64 2.35 -25.74
CA GLY A 732 10.69 1.55 -25.08
C GLY A 732 10.35 0.98 -23.71
N GLY A 733 9.86 -0.26 -23.70
CA GLY A 733 9.85 -1.17 -22.54
C GLY A 733 8.82 -0.86 -21.46
N GLY A 734 8.02 -1.86 -21.08
CA GLY A 734 7.51 -1.93 -19.72
C GLY A 734 8.67 -1.64 -18.76
N GLY A 735 8.45 -0.74 -17.80
CA GLY A 735 9.51 -0.04 -17.06
C GLY A 735 10.72 -0.87 -16.59
N ASP A 736 11.69 -1.04 -17.49
CA ASP A 736 13.14 -1.09 -17.32
C ASP A 736 13.78 -0.76 -18.70
N GLY A 737 13.55 0.47 -19.15
CA GLY A 737 14.26 1.04 -20.28
C GLY A 737 15.60 1.60 -19.85
N SER A 738 16.56 0.73 -19.60
CA SER A 738 17.97 1.01 -19.30
C SER A 738 18.67 1.99 -20.28
N ALA A 739 18.41 3.29 -20.15
CA ALA A 739 19.45 4.30 -20.29
C ALA A 739 20.38 4.17 -19.08
N GLY A 740 21.19 3.12 -19.08
CA GLY A 740 21.88 2.62 -17.90
C GLY A 740 23.32 2.22 -18.17
N ILE A 741 24.06 1.97 -17.10
CA ILE A 741 25.36 1.31 -17.21
C ILE A 741 25.11 -0.18 -17.48
N GLN A 742 25.35 -0.61 -18.71
CA GLN A 742 25.14 -1.97 -19.20
C GLN A 742 26.19 -2.97 -18.67
N SER A 743 27.43 -2.53 -18.43
CA SER A 743 28.46 -3.37 -17.78
C SER A 743 29.66 -2.57 -17.30
N ILE A 744 30.38 -3.09 -16.30
CA ILE A 744 31.67 -2.56 -15.82
C ILE A 744 32.71 -3.69 -15.78
N ASP A 745 33.84 -3.55 -16.49
CA ASP A 745 34.95 -4.48 -16.48
C ASP A 745 36.25 -3.82 -15.98
N ALA A 746 36.89 -4.41 -14.97
CA ALA A 746 38.17 -3.96 -14.41
C ALA A 746 39.33 -4.96 -14.67
N SER A 747 39.08 -6.04 -15.42
CA SER A 747 40.04 -7.14 -15.63
C SER A 747 41.32 -6.72 -16.35
N SER A 748 41.25 -5.62 -17.12
CA SER A 748 42.37 -5.08 -17.91
C SER A 748 43.31 -4.16 -17.11
N GLY A 749 42.94 -3.79 -15.87
CA GLY A 749 43.62 -2.77 -15.07
C GLY A 749 43.12 -1.34 -15.30
N ASP A 750 42.37 -1.10 -16.38
CA ASP A 750 41.51 0.06 -16.55
C ASP A 750 40.04 -0.36 -16.30
N ILE A 751 39.19 0.59 -15.91
CA ILE A 751 37.75 0.41 -15.76
C ILE A 751 37.09 0.69 -17.11
N VAL A 752 36.43 -0.29 -17.69
CA VAL A 752 35.67 -0.19 -18.94
C VAL A 752 34.19 -0.19 -18.61
N ILE A 753 33.48 0.85 -19.02
CA ILE A 753 32.06 1.08 -18.74
C ILE A 753 31.31 1.02 -20.06
N THR A 754 30.43 0.03 -20.23
CA THR A 754 29.49 -0.04 -21.34
C THR A 754 28.17 0.55 -20.87
N TYR A 755 27.55 1.40 -21.68
CA TYR A 755 26.32 2.11 -21.32
C TYR A 755 25.50 2.47 -22.55
N GLU A 756 24.23 2.79 -22.32
CA GLU A 756 23.33 3.41 -23.30
C GLU A 756 22.96 4.82 -22.82
N GLY A 757 22.79 5.78 -23.74
CA GLY A 757 22.55 7.19 -23.39
C GLY A 757 23.82 8.03 -23.19
N ALA A 758 23.74 9.08 -22.38
CA ALA A 758 24.79 10.04 -22.04
C ALA A 758 25.48 9.66 -20.72
N LEU A 759 26.80 9.44 -20.77
CA LEU A 759 27.57 9.15 -19.55
C LEU A 759 27.82 10.44 -18.76
N MET A 760 27.44 10.42 -17.49
CA MET A 760 27.67 11.49 -16.53
C MET A 760 28.58 10.99 -15.41
N SER A 761 29.26 11.91 -14.70
CA SER A 761 30.10 11.54 -13.56
C SER A 761 30.02 12.55 -12.42
N SER A 762 30.28 12.07 -11.19
CA SER A 762 30.38 12.90 -10.00
C SER A 762 31.48 12.42 -9.04
N GLU A 763 31.91 13.30 -8.14
CA GLU A 763 32.79 12.95 -7.01
C GLU A 763 32.00 12.55 -5.75
N ALA A 764 30.67 12.71 -5.75
CA ALA A 764 29.77 12.29 -4.68
C ALA A 764 28.66 11.38 -5.23
N ILE A 765 28.24 10.37 -4.46
CA ILE A 765 27.22 9.40 -4.88
C ILE A 765 25.87 10.07 -5.18
N THR A 766 25.56 11.17 -4.48
CA THR A 766 24.31 11.96 -4.62
C THR A 766 24.38 13.05 -5.69
N GLY A 767 25.49 13.17 -6.44
CA GLY A 767 25.68 14.24 -7.43
C GLY A 767 26.16 15.59 -6.83
N PRO A 768 26.15 16.69 -7.61
CA PRO A 768 25.63 16.81 -8.98
C PRO A 768 26.46 16.01 -9.98
N PHE A 769 25.78 15.42 -10.97
CA PHE A 769 26.40 14.68 -12.07
C PHE A 769 26.60 15.58 -13.28
N GLU A 770 27.79 15.51 -13.87
CA GLU A 770 28.17 16.34 -15.01
C GLU A 770 28.51 15.44 -16.22
N PRO A 771 28.17 15.86 -17.45
CA PRO A 771 28.48 15.09 -18.66
C PRO A 771 29.98 14.78 -18.78
N VAL A 772 30.30 13.52 -19.06
CA VAL A 772 31.67 13.13 -19.41
C VAL A 772 31.92 13.54 -20.85
N GLU A 773 32.57 14.71 -21.03
CA GLU A 773 32.78 15.31 -22.34
C GLU A 773 33.50 14.36 -23.31
N GLY A 774 32.82 14.01 -24.41
CA GLY A 774 33.37 13.13 -25.45
C GLY A 774 33.36 11.64 -25.11
N ALA A 775 32.63 11.22 -24.07
CA ALA A 775 32.42 9.80 -23.79
C ALA A 775 31.60 9.14 -24.91
N SER A 776 32.02 7.94 -25.30
CA SER A 776 31.28 7.02 -26.17
C SER A 776 31.33 5.64 -25.55
N SER A 777 30.23 4.87 -25.63
CA SER A 777 30.19 3.50 -25.12
C SER A 777 31.01 2.56 -26.02
N PRO A 778 31.94 1.74 -25.46
CA PRO A 778 32.37 1.71 -24.06
C PRO A 778 33.36 2.84 -23.70
N HIS A 779 33.20 3.43 -22.51
CA HIS A 779 34.10 4.44 -21.96
C HIS A 779 35.17 3.81 -21.07
N THR A 780 36.43 4.23 -21.20
CA THR A 780 37.54 3.72 -20.37
C THR A 780 38.02 4.78 -19.40
N ALA A 781 38.02 4.45 -18.11
CA ALA A 781 38.51 5.27 -17.01
C ALA A 781 39.70 4.60 -16.30
N ALA A 782 40.79 5.34 -16.12
CA ALA A 782 41.96 4.84 -15.38
C ALA A 782 41.74 4.97 -13.86
N PRO A 783 42.00 3.92 -13.06
CA PRO A 783 41.93 4.01 -11.60
C PRO A 783 43.02 4.97 -11.08
N ASN A 784 42.60 6.13 -10.58
CA ASN A 784 43.50 7.22 -10.16
C ASN A 784 43.62 7.37 -8.62
N GLY A 785 42.95 6.49 -7.85
CA GLY A 785 42.95 6.48 -6.39
C GLY A 785 41.92 7.40 -5.73
N SER A 786 41.12 8.14 -6.50
CA SER A 786 39.94 8.88 -6.02
C SER A 786 38.66 8.14 -6.39
N GLN A 787 37.67 8.14 -5.50
CA GLN A 787 36.33 7.65 -5.82
C GLN A 787 35.69 8.55 -6.88
N ARG A 788 35.00 7.92 -7.84
CA ARG A 788 34.24 8.59 -8.88
C ARG A 788 33.02 7.75 -9.18
N PHE A 789 31.87 8.39 -9.27
CA PHE A 789 30.58 7.79 -9.55
C PHE A 789 30.17 8.12 -10.98
N PHE A 790 29.53 7.17 -11.67
CA PHE A 790 29.06 7.33 -13.04
C PHE A 790 27.58 6.94 -13.11
N ILE A 791 26.82 7.64 -13.95
CA ILE A 791 25.46 7.27 -14.34
C ILE A 791 25.35 7.37 -15.86
N ALA A 792 24.43 6.64 -16.46
CA ALA A 792 24.00 6.86 -17.83
C ALA A 792 22.59 7.48 -17.82
N GLN A 793 22.28 8.34 -18.79
CA GLN A 793 21.03 9.08 -18.91
C GLN A 793 20.47 9.05 -20.31
#